data_AF-X0J9R7-F1
#
_entry.id   AF-X0J9R7-F1
#
_cell.length_a   1.000
_cell.length_b   1.000
_cell.length_c   1.000
_cell.angle_alpha   90.00
_cell.angle_beta   90.00
_cell.angle_gamma   90.00
#
_symmetry.space_group_name_H-M   'P 1'
#
loop_
_entity.id
_entity.type
_entity.pdbx_description
1 polymer ?
#
loop_
_entity_poly.entity_id
_entity_poly.type
_entity_poly.pdbx_seq_one_letter_code
_entity_poly.pdbx_strand_id
1 'polypeptide(L)'
;MSLHVRADASENGIEPPLSQAVGYVVVIAIGFLIAFIMMFLTHILKKTVGEDNKTTEMFMTANRSVGTGLTSSAVISSWLWSTAMLGSTLVGYNFGVAGPFWFAAGCSPMIVFFALLGISCKLRVPEAHTLLEIVRIRYGTSGHIVWIGLCLINNIIAIANMLLGASAAISALSGIHIIAATFLLPVGVVLYTFVGGIKATFLTDYFHTFVITIIICFFTIKAFLVPEIGSPGGLYDLIVQVGKDHPVAGNHDGSFLTMTSKDAIYFGIIHVLANFGLVIMDTGFFAKAFSAAPQAVVPGYIIGGIAYFAIPWCLGTLMSFSALALEDTPRFPTYPRRMSSVEISNGLVLPYAAIAIAGKGGAAAVLLITFMAVTSTISAQVISVSSIISFDIYRQYFNRGATDRDAIRWSHIGVVFFGLFSAAFSTALYYGKVDLGWTLYMLGVLTCPGIFPTVFTILWRKQSKIAAIVSPLLGMATGIAVWLGSASSLYGEVTVASTGKSLPCVYGTVASALSPALYSVVISLIKPANYQWADFRNERLAFDQVGSTKEEVRTHEQKVASYTADKAKLKHWGTLAAIWSAATFLGHWVLWPLPMYAAKYVFGKTFFVAWIVIAIIWVWGTMFVAGFYPIIDGWPQLKTVYRGLRGQGPVEGEPEVVQNAQSDSSITERDEKGNNGILA
;
A
#
# COMPACT_ATOMS: atom_id res chain seq x y z
N MET A 1 -39.27 -16.50 -8.52
CA MET A 1 -38.28 -16.97 -7.55
C MET A 1 -37.84 -15.74 -6.75
N SER A 2 -38.49 -15.53 -5.61
CA SER A 2 -38.31 -14.35 -4.75
C SER A 2 -36.96 -14.43 -4.04
N LEU A 3 -36.07 -13.48 -4.32
CA LEU A 3 -34.84 -13.28 -3.56
C LEU A 3 -35.23 -12.70 -2.20
N HIS A 4 -35.42 -13.59 -1.22
CA HIS A 4 -35.53 -13.20 0.17
C HIS A 4 -34.26 -12.43 0.58
N VAL A 5 -34.41 -11.10 0.67
CA VAL A 5 -33.59 -10.24 1.51
C VAL A 5 -33.55 -10.90 2.89
N ARG A 6 -32.35 -11.23 3.37
CA ARG A 6 -32.11 -11.75 4.71
C ARG A 6 -32.84 -10.87 5.74
N ALA A 7 -33.90 -11.42 6.32
CA ALA A 7 -34.69 -10.84 7.40
C ALA A 7 -33.91 -10.80 8.74
N ASP A 8 -32.70 -11.35 8.81
CA ASP A 8 -31.87 -11.29 10.02
C ASP A 8 -31.10 -9.96 10.19
N ALA A 9 -31.14 -9.07 9.19
CA ALA A 9 -30.54 -7.72 9.27
C ALA A 9 -31.58 -6.62 9.56
N SER A 10 -32.88 -6.92 9.54
CA SER A 10 -33.94 -5.92 9.58
C SER A 10 -34.52 -5.60 10.96
N GLU A 11 -34.11 -6.29 12.04
CA GLU A 11 -34.54 -5.89 13.39
C GLU A 11 -33.61 -4.84 14.03
N ASN A 12 -32.37 -4.65 13.53
CA ASN A 12 -31.39 -3.72 14.09
C ASN A 12 -30.56 -2.93 13.05
N GLY A 13 -30.77 -3.16 11.75
CA GLY A 13 -30.01 -2.52 10.67
C GLY A 13 -30.45 -1.08 10.40
N ILE A 14 -29.48 -0.17 10.31
CA ILE A 14 -29.71 1.22 9.91
C ILE A 14 -30.05 1.26 8.41
N GLU A 15 -31.10 2.00 8.05
CA GLU A 15 -31.45 2.20 6.64
C GLU A 15 -30.29 2.90 5.91
N PRO A 16 -29.82 2.37 4.76
CA PRO A 16 -28.73 2.97 4.02
C PRO A 16 -29.03 4.44 3.64
N PRO A 17 -28.13 5.40 3.93
CA PRO A 17 -28.36 6.82 3.68
C PRO A 17 -28.38 7.18 2.19
N LEU A 18 -27.78 6.34 1.34
CA LEU A 18 -27.71 6.50 -0.11
C LEU A 18 -28.50 5.38 -0.79
N SER A 19 -29.05 5.67 -1.97
CA SER A 19 -29.70 4.64 -2.78
C SER A 19 -28.67 3.67 -3.38
N GLN A 20 -29.13 2.45 -3.70
CA GLN A 20 -28.29 1.46 -4.39
C GLN A 20 -27.72 1.99 -5.71
N ALA A 21 -28.48 2.85 -6.41
CA ALA A 21 -28.03 3.49 -7.64
C ALA A 21 -26.74 4.29 -7.43
N VAL A 22 -26.63 5.06 -6.33
CA VAL A 22 -25.41 5.81 -6.00
C VAL A 22 -24.24 4.85 -5.77
N GLY A 23 -24.46 3.75 -5.05
CA GLY A 23 -23.44 2.74 -4.86
C GLY A 23 -22.94 2.14 -6.18
N TYR A 24 -23.84 1.80 -7.11
CA TYR A 24 -23.46 1.16 -8.38
C TYR A 24 -22.76 2.18 -9.30
N VAL A 25 -23.19 3.43 -9.28
CA VAL A 25 -22.52 4.52 -9.99
C VAL A 25 -21.08 4.70 -9.47
N VAL A 26 -20.87 4.71 -8.16
CA VAL A 26 -19.50 4.83 -7.61
C VAL A 26 -18.66 3.62 -7.94
N VAL A 27 -19.15 2.40 -7.71
CA VAL A 27 -18.36 1.17 -7.90
C VAL A 27 -18.08 0.89 -9.38
N ILE A 28 -19.08 1.08 -10.25
CA ILE A 28 -18.99 0.74 -11.67
C ILE A 28 -18.61 1.98 -12.48
N ALA A 29 -19.46 3.01 -12.51
CA ALA A 29 -19.29 4.12 -13.45
C ALA A 29 -18.03 4.94 -13.18
N ILE A 30 -17.69 5.24 -11.91
CA ILE A 30 -16.43 5.94 -11.60
C ILE A 30 -15.23 5.03 -11.92
N GLY A 31 -15.32 3.72 -11.67
CA GLY A 31 -14.28 2.77 -12.07
C GLY A 31 -14.01 2.77 -13.58
N PHE A 32 -15.06 2.73 -14.39
CA PHE A 32 -14.97 2.84 -15.85
C PHE A 32 -14.49 4.21 -16.30
N LEU A 33 -14.91 5.30 -15.64
CA LEU A 33 -14.44 6.65 -15.94
C LEU A 33 -12.94 6.78 -15.71
N ILE A 34 -12.44 6.32 -14.56
CA ILE A 34 -10.99 6.28 -14.29
C ILE A 34 -10.30 5.44 -15.35
N ALA A 35 -10.83 4.26 -15.68
CA ALA A 35 -10.24 3.43 -16.72
C ALA A 35 -10.15 4.14 -18.07
N PHE A 36 -11.21 4.83 -18.48
CA PHE A 36 -11.25 5.61 -19.72
C PHE A 36 -10.22 6.75 -19.70
N ILE A 37 -10.16 7.52 -18.62
CA ILE A 37 -9.18 8.60 -18.44
C ILE A 37 -7.76 8.05 -18.55
N MET A 38 -7.48 6.90 -17.93
CA MET A 38 -6.16 6.30 -17.98
C MET A 38 -5.78 5.78 -19.36
N MET A 39 -6.70 5.10 -20.05
CA MET A 39 -6.47 4.68 -21.44
C MET A 39 -6.20 5.87 -22.35
N PHE A 40 -6.93 6.97 -22.17
CA PHE A 40 -6.72 8.21 -22.90
C PHE A 40 -5.36 8.85 -22.59
N LEU A 41 -4.97 8.92 -21.32
CA LEU A 41 -3.66 9.45 -20.91
C LEU A 41 -2.50 8.59 -21.43
N THR A 42 -2.62 7.25 -21.37
CA THR A 42 -1.65 6.34 -21.99
C THR A 42 -1.52 6.60 -23.49
N HIS A 43 -2.63 6.85 -24.18
CA HIS A 43 -2.61 7.20 -25.61
C HIS A 43 -1.89 8.54 -25.87
N ILE A 44 -2.15 9.57 -25.05
CA ILE A 44 -1.45 10.86 -25.14
C ILE A 44 0.04 10.69 -24.90
N LEU A 45 0.44 9.97 -23.86
CA LEU A 45 1.85 9.77 -23.52
C LEU A 45 2.57 9.02 -24.66
N LYS A 46 1.94 8.00 -25.23
CA LYS A 46 2.47 7.31 -26.41
C LYS A 46 2.69 8.27 -27.58
N LYS A 47 1.72 9.14 -27.88
CA LYS A 47 1.77 10.05 -29.03
C LYS A 47 2.74 11.22 -28.85
N THR A 48 2.90 11.72 -27.62
CA THR A 48 3.63 12.96 -27.35
C THR A 48 5.06 12.74 -26.88
N VAL A 49 5.30 11.70 -26.08
CA VAL A 49 6.62 11.42 -25.47
C VAL A 49 7.16 10.04 -25.83
N GLY A 50 6.52 9.31 -26.76
CA GLY A 50 7.01 8.02 -27.26
C GLY A 50 6.90 6.87 -26.26
N GLU A 51 6.11 7.03 -25.20
CA GLU A 51 5.96 6.03 -24.15
C GLU A 51 5.08 4.85 -24.61
N ASP A 52 5.71 3.81 -25.16
CA ASP A 52 5.01 2.61 -25.66
C ASP A 52 4.91 1.48 -24.62
N ASN A 53 3.72 1.32 -24.05
CA ASN A 53 3.34 0.23 -23.15
C ASN A 53 3.40 -1.17 -23.79
N LYS A 54 3.67 -1.29 -25.09
CA LYS A 54 3.93 -2.59 -25.74
C LYS A 54 5.28 -3.20 -25.35
N THR A 55 6.20 -2.41 -24.81
CA THR A 55 7.49 -2.90 -24.30
C THR A 55 7.35 -3.30 -22.84
N THR A 56 7.97 -4.43 -22.45
CA THR A 56 7.86 -4.93 -21.07
C THR A 56 8.46 -3.95 -20.07
N GLU A 57 9.53 -3.24 -20.44
CA GLU A 57 10.17 -2.27 -19.55
C GLU A 57 9.29 -1.04 -19.24
N MET A 58 8.60 -0.50 -20.25
CA MET A 58 7.63 0.56 -20.01
C MET A 58 6.46 0.04 -19.17
N PHE A 59 5.94 -1.15 -19.51
CA PHE A 59 4.77 -1.73 -18.85
C PHE A 59 5.02 -2.08 -17.37
N MET A 60 6.20 -2.61 -17.04
CA MET A 60 6.51 -3.14 -15.71
C MET A 60 7.34 -2.20 -14.82
N THR A 61 8.16 -1.31 -15.39
CA THR A 61 9.03 -0.42 -14.60
C THR A 61 8.90 1.05 -14.96
N ALA A 62 8.00 1.44 -15.88
CA ALA A 62 7.88 2.81 -16.37
C ALA A 62 9.22 3.39 -16.85
N ASN A 63 10.09 2.55 -17.44
CA ASN A 63 11.47 2.89 -17.82
C ASN A 63 12.30 3.50 -16.68
N ARG A 64 11.96 3.21 -15.42
CA ARG A 64 12.66 3.67 -14.21
C ARG A 64 12.77 5.20 -14.11
N SER A 65 11.78 5.91 -14.65
CA SER A 65 11.80 7.36 -14.89
C SER A 65 11.00 8.20 -13.90
N VAL A 66 10.36 7.59 -12.89
CA VAL A 66 9.43 8.30 -12.02
C VAL A 66 10.16 9.25 -11.05
N GLY A 67 9.76 10.52 -11.04
CA GLY A 67 10.33 11.58 -10.18
C GLY A 67 9.96 11.48 -8.70
N THR A 68 10.56 12.33 -7.87
CA THR A 68 10.42 12.32 -6.41
C THR A 68 9.00 12.65 -5.97
N GLY A 69 8.36 13.65 -6.59
CA GLY A 69 7.01 14.09 -6.23
C GLY A 69 5.99 12.97 -6.48
N LEU A 70 5.98 12.44 -7.70
CA LEU A 70 5.07 11.35 -8.07
C LEU A 70 5.37 10.06 -7.28
N THR A 71 6.65 9.77 -6.98
CA THR A 71 7.03 8.66 -6.09
C THR A 71 6.46 8.87 -4.69
N SER A 72 6.59 10.08 -4.11
CA SER A 72 6.06 10.39 -2.77
C SER A 72 4.56 10.17 -2.70
N SER A 73 3.82 10.69 -3.68
CA SER A 73 2.36 10.55 -3.74
C SER A 73 1.93 9.09 -3.94
N ALA A 74 2.58 8.36 -4.85
CA ALA A 74 2.29 6.94 -5.08
C ALA A 74 2.66 6.06 -3.88
N VAL A 75 3.69 6.41 -3.12
CA VAL A 75 4.02 5.77 -1.84
C VAL A 75 2.88 5.99 -0.85
N ILE A 76 2.41 7.23 -0.64
CA ILE A 76 1.25 7.50 0.23
C ILE A 76 0.03 6.67 -0.23
N SER A 77 -0.26 6.65 -1.52
CA SER A 77 -1.37 5.86 -2.09
C SER A 77 -1.26 4.37 -1.79
N SER A 78 -0.04 3.82 -1.87
CA SER A 78 0.23 2.40 -1.59
C SER A 78 -0.18 1.99 -0.18
N TRP A 79 -0.36 2.96 0.72
CA TRP A 79 -0.70 2.79 2.12
C TRP A 79 -2.08 3.32 2.48
N LEU A 80 -2.71 4.07 1.59
CA LEU A 80 -4.08 4.57 1.73
C LEU A 80 -5.07 3.45 1.41
N TRP A 81 -4.98 2.41 2.21
CA TRP A 81 -5.84 1.27 2.20
C TRP A 81 -7.22 1.64 2.75
N SER A 82 -8.27 0.93 2.33
CA SER A 82 -9.60 1.12 2.93
C SER A 82 -9.54 0.92 4.45
N THR A 83 -8.71 -0.01 4.90
CA THR A 83 -8.46 -0.28 6.32
C THR A 83 -7.64 0.80 7.03
N ALA A 84 -6.85 1.61 6.32
CA ALA A 84 -6.14 2.74 6.93
C ALA A 84 -7.13 3.79 7.48
N MET A 85 -8.26 3.97 6.80
CA MET A 85 -9.30 4.92 7.20
C MET A 85 -10.33 4.28 8.12
N LEU A 86 -10.85 3.10 7.75
CA LEU A 86 -11.85 2.37 8.53
C LEU A 86 -11.25 1.79 9.82
N GLY A 87 -10.04 1.25 9.75
CA GLY A 87 -9.34 0.66 10.88
C GLY A 87 -8.83 1.69 11.88
N SER A 88 -8.28 2.83 11.43
CA SER A 88 -7.82 3.89 12.35
C SER A 88 -8.96 4.50 13.17
N THR A 89 -10.13 4.68 12.56
CA THR A 89 -11.33 5.14 13.28
C THR A 89 -11.91 4.05 14.19
N LEU A 90 -11.91 2.78 13.76
CA LEU A 90 -12.27 1.64 14.61
C LEU A 90 -11.44 1.60 15.89
N VAL A 91 -10.11 1.66 15.78
CA VAL A 91 -9.25 1.62 16.98
C VAL A 91 -9.32 2.92 17.79
N GLY A 92 -9.63 4.05 17.16
CA GLY A 92 -9.90 5.31 17.87
C GLY A 92 -11.17 5.28 18.69
N TYR A 93 -12.23 4.64 18.16
CA TYR A 93 -13.48 4.46 18.90
C TYR A 93 -13.28 3.51 20.08
N ASN A 94 -12.52 2.43 19.89
CA ASN A 94 -12.31 1.44 20.96
C ASN A 94 -11.31 1.90 22.02
N PHE A 95 -10.25 2.62 21.64
CA PHE A 95 -9.10 2.85 22.52
C PHE A 95 -8.77 4.33 22.76
N GLY A 96 -9.50 5.26 22.14
CA GLY A 96 -9.24 6.69 22.26
C GLY A 96 -8.04 7.15 21.43
N VAL A 97 -7.37 8.22 21.89
CA VAL A 97 -6.25 8.87 21.18
C VAL A 97 -5.09 7.91 20.86
N ALA A 98 -4.92 6.86 21.67
CA ALA A 98 -3.87 5.86 21.48
C ALA A 98 -4.04 5.06 20.18
N GLY A 99 -5.28 4.70 19.81
CA GLY A 99 -5.56 3.84 18.67
C GLY A 99 -5.04 4.41 17.33
N PRO A 100 -5.52 5.59 16.89
CA PRO A 100 -5.12 6.20 15.64
C PRO A 100 -3.63 6.53 15.59
N PHE A 101 -3.04 6.89 16.73
CA PHE A 101 -1.61 7.13 16.83
C PHE A 101 -0.81 5.84 16.61
N TRP A 102 -1.14 4.75 17.32
CA TRP A 102 -0.48 3.45 17.12
C TRP A 102 -0.72 2.88 15.71
N PHE A 103 -1.86 3.19 15.10
CA PHE A 103 -2.10 2.88 13.68
C PHE A 103 -1.10 3.62 12.79
N ALA A 104 -1.01 4.95 12.91
CA ALA A 104 -0.11 5.77 12.14
C ALA A 104 1.37 5.42 12.35
N ALA A 105 1.75 5.20 13.62
CA ALA A 105 3.09 4.79 14.03
C ALA A 105 3.41 3.36 13.59
N GLY A 106 2.41 2.48 13.52
CA GLY A 106 2.55 1.14 12.95
C GLY A 106 2.78 1.16 11.44
N CYS A 107 2.55 2.31 10.80
CA CYS A 107 2.76 2.49 9.38
C CYS A 107 4.04 3.30 9.04
N SER A 108 4.11 4.57 9.40
CA SER A 108 5.15 5.47 8.89
C SER A 108 6.61 4.91 8.92
N PRO A 109 7.08 4.27 10.01
CA PRO A 109 8.43 3.69 10.08
C PRO A 109 8.73 2.63 9.03
N MET A 110 7.80 1.73 8.67
CA MET A 110 8.11 0.71 7.66
C MET A 110 8.18 1.29 6.26
N ILE A 111 7.39 2.34 5.97
CA ILE A 111 7.44 3.07 4.70
C ILE A 111 8.83 3.64 4.50
N VAL A 112 9.33 4.33 5.54
CA VAL A 112 10.66 4.93 5.52
C VAL A 112 11.75 3.84 5.47
N PHE A 113 11.58 2.74 6.23
CA PHE A 113 12.49 1.59 6.17
C PHE A 113 12.58 0.97 4.78
N PHE A 114 11.47 0.92 4.03
CA PHE A 114 11.49 0.38 2.70
C PHE A 114 12.40 1.17 1.74
N ALA A 115 12.63 2.46 1.98
CA ALA A 115 13.60 3.25 1.22
C ALA A 115 14.99 2.58 1.23
N LEU A 116 15.41 2.02 2.36
CA LEU A 116 16.69 1.31 2.51
C LEU A 116 16.74 0.03 1.67
N LEU A 117 15.66 -0.75 1.65
CA LEU A 117 15.57 -1.96 0.85
C LEU A 117 15.52 -1.64 -0.64
N GLY A 118 14.64 -0.72 -1.05
CA GLY A 118 14.47 -0.28 -2.43
C GLY A 118 15.77 0.23 -3.04
N ILE A 119 16.47 1.14 -2.34
CA ILE A 119 17.74 1.68 -2.83
C ILE A 119 18.85 0.62 -2.86
N SER A 120 18.88 -0.29 -1.89
CA SER A 120 19.84 -1.40 -1.85
C SER A 120 19.63 -2.38 -2.99
N CYS A 121 18.39 -2.70 -3.34
CA CYS A 121 18.08 -3.56 -4.47
C CYS A 121 18.43 -2.87 -5.79
N LYS A 122 17.96 -1.64 -6.01
CA LYS A 122 18.15 -0.91 -7.28
C LYS A 122 19.61 -0.73 -7.66
N LEU A 123 20.48 -0.55 -6.67
CA LEU A 123 21.91 -0.35 -6.93
C LEU A 123 22.71 -1.65 -7.02
N ARG A 124 22.12 -2.80 -6.68
CA ARG A 124 22.73 -4.14 -6.82
C ARG A 124 22.23 -4.87 -8.05
N VAL A 125 20.93 -4.77 -8.31
CA VAL A 125 20.20 -5.40 -9.41
C VAL A 125 19.29 -4.34 -10.07
N PRO A 126 19.87 -3.37 -10.80
CA PRO A 126 19.09 -2.27 -11.40
C PRO A 126 18.07 -2.77 -12.42
N GLU A 127 18.34 -3.92 -13.05
CA GLU A 127 17.47 -4.54 -14.05
C GLU A 127 16.33 -5.38 -13.46
N ALA A 128 16.28 -5.60 -12.14
CA ALA A 128 15.24 -6.43 -11.54
C ALA A 128 13.83 -5.84 -11.75
N HIS A 129 12.87 -6.73 -12.00
CA HIS A 129 11.45 -6.44 -12.08
C HIS A 129 10.74 -6.84 -10.80
N THR A 130 11.15 -7.96 -10.18
CA THR A 130 10.51 -8.48 -8.96
C THR A 130 11.53 -8.77 -7.85
N LEU A 131 11.05 -8.79 -6.60
CA LEU A 131 11.85 -9.27 -5.46
C LEU A 131 12.30 -10.72 -5.64
N LEU A 132 11.44 -11.53 -6.27
CA LEU A 132 11.62 -12.97 -6.40
C LEU A 132 12.79 -13.32 -7.33
N GLU A 133 13.07 -12.49 -8.33
CA GLU A 133 14.28 -12.62 -9.15
C GLU A 133 15.55 -12.49 -8.32
N ILE A 134 15.59 -11.58 -7.34
CA ILE A 134 16.73 -11.39 -6.43
C ILE A 134 16.93 -12.65 -5.57
N VAL A 135 15.83 -13.21 -5.06
CA VAL A 135 15.83 -14.46 -4.26
C VAL A 135 16.32 -15.63 -5.11
N ARG A 136 15.86 -15.74 -6.36
CA ARG A 136 16.26 -16.78 -7.32
C ARG A 136 17.75 -16.71 -7.62
N ILE A 137 18.29 -15.53 -7.95
CA ILE A 137 19.72 -15.39 -8.27
C ILE A 137 20.56 -15.81 -7.05
N ARG A 138 20.12 -15.44 -5.85
CA ARG A 138 20.89 -15.71 -4.63
C ARG A 138 20.79 -17.15 -4.12
N TYR A 139 19.63 -17.78 -4.21
CA TYR A 139 19.36 -19.08 -3.56
C TYR A 139 18.91 -20.18 -4.53
N GLY A 140 18.76 -19.87 -5.81
CA GLY A 140 18.29 -20.77 -6.85
C GLY A 140 16.81 -21.11 -6.72
N THR A 141 16.39 -22.11 -7.51
CA THR A 141 15.00 -22.54 -7.68
C THR A 141 14.27 -22.84 -6.36
N SER A 142 14.91 -23.52 -5.42
CA SER A 142 14.26 -23.90 -4.16
C SER A 142 13.90 -22.69 -3.30
N GLY A 143 14.77 -21.67 -3.25
CA GLY A 143 14.47 -20.41 -2.56
C GLY A 143 13.37 -19.64 -3.27
N HIS A 144 13.43 -19.62 -4.60
CA HIS A 144 12.45 -18.94 -5.45
C HIS A 144 11.03 -19.49 -5.27
N ILE A 145 10.84 -20.82 -5.29
CA ILE A 145 9.52 -21.46 -5.12
C ILE A 145 8.92 -21.15 -3.74
N VAL A 146 9.73 -21.21 -2.68
CA VAL A 146 9.26 -20.89 -1.32
C VAL A 146 8.82 -19.42 -1.23
N TRP A 147 9.60 -18.51 -1.80
CA TRP A 147 9.24 -17.09 -1.79
C TRP A 147 8.04 -16.76 -2.68
N ILE A 148 7.86 -17.44 -3.82
CA ILE A 148 6.63 -17.35 -4.62
C ILE A 148 5.43 -17.66 -3.73
N GLY A 149 5.47 -18.78 -2.98
CA GLY A 149 4.40 -19.16 -2.06
C GLY A 149 4.12 -18.12 -0.98
N LEU A 150 5.17 -17.64 -0.30
CA LEU A 150 5.04 -16.64 0.77
C LEU A 150 4.50 -15.30 0.26
N CYS A 151 5.00 -14.80 -0.88
CA CYS A 151 4.51 -13.58 -1.50
C CYS A 151 3.05 -13.71 -1.93
N LEU A 152 2.66 -14.83 -2.56
CA LEU A 152 1.26 -15.04 -2.95
C LEU A 152 0.30 -15.13 -1.75
N ILE A 153 0.72 -15.77 -0.64
CA ILE A 153 -0.03 -15.76 0.63
C ILE A 153 -0.18 -14.32 1.13
N ASN A 154 0.91 -13.55 1.12
CA ASN A 154 0.88 -12.16 1.53
C ASN A 154 -0.11 -11.33 0.68
N ASN A 155 -0.03 -11.44 -0.64
CA ASN A 155 -0.89 -10.70 -1.57
C ASN A 155 -2.38 -11.05 -1.41
N ILE A 156 -2.73 -12.35 -1.27
CA ILE A 156 -4.14 -12.75 -1.12
C ILE A 156 -4.73 -12.31 0.22
N ILE A 157 -3.95 -12.37 1.31
CA ILE A 157 -4.42 -11.91 2.63
C ILE A 157 -4.54 -10.38 2.65
N ALA A 158 -3.61 -9.67 2.02
CA ALA A 158 -3.66 -8.21 1.89
C ALA A 158 -4.94 -7.75 1.18
N ILE A 159 -5.20 -8.26 -0.03
CA ILE A 159 -6.38 -7.86 -0.81
C ILE A 159 -7.70 -8.29 -0.14
N ALA A 160 -7.72 -9.44 0.52
CA ALA A 160 -8.91 -9.92 1.23
C ALA A 160 -9.32 -8.98 2.36
N ASN A 161 -8.36 -8.55 3.17
CA ASN A 161 -8.58 -7.57 4.23
C ASN A 161 -9.18 -6.26 3.68
N MET A 162 -8.75 -5.82 2.49
CA MET A 162 -9.26 -4.59 1.87
C MET A 162 -10.67 -4.73 1.31
N LEU A 163 -10.93 -5.83 0.60
CA LEU A 163 -12.22 -6.11 -0.03
C LEU A 163 -13.32 -6.31 1.01
N LEU A 164 -13.03 -7.00 2.12
CA LEU A 164 -13.97 -7.15 3.24
C LEU A 164 -14.36 -5.81 3.85
N GLY A 165 -13.38 -4.98 4.23
CA GLY A 165 -13.66 -3.65 4.80
C GLY A 165 -14.39 -2.72 3.84
N ALA A 166 -13.96 -2.68 2.57
CA ALA A 166 -14.58 -1.81 1.58
C ALA A 166 -16.01 -2.24 1.22
N SER A 167 -16.23 -3.53 0.99
CA SER A 167 -17.56 -4.06 0.65
C SER A 167 -18.56 -3.88 1.80
N ALA A 168 -18.13 -4.06 3.05
CA ALA A 168 -18.95 -3.79 4.23
C ALA A 168 -19.38 -2.31 4.31
N ALA A 169 -18.43 -1.38 4.18
CA ALA A 169 -18.73 0.05 4.21
C ALA A 169 -19.63 0.49 3.04
N ILE A 170 -19.36 0.03 1.81
CA ILE A 170 -20.18 0.34 0.63
C ILE A 170 -21.60 -0.21 0.80
N SER A 171 -21.73 -1.44 1.30
CA SER A 171 -23.04 -2.08 1.56
C SER A 171 -23.82 -1.30 2.61
N ALA A 172 -23.19 -0.93 3.73
CA ALA A 172 -23.84 -0.14 4.78
C ALA A 172 -24.26 1.26 4.31
N LEU A 173 -23.49 1.90 3.43
CA LEU A 173 -23.76 3.27 2.96
C LEU A 173 -24.81 3.34 1.84
N SER A 174 -24.92 2.31 0.99
CA SER A 174 -25.73 2.35 -0.23
C SER A 174 -26.79 1.26 -0.35
N GLY A 175 -26.76 0.25 0.52
CA GLY A 175 -27.65 -0.91 0.46
C GLY A 175 -27.31 -1.90 -0.65
N ILE A 176 -26.19 -1.74 -1.36
CA ILE A 176 -25.72 -2.75 -2.31
C ILE A 176 -25.41 -4.04 -1.58
N HIS A 177 -25.78 -5.17 -2.19
CA HIS A 177 -25.45 -6.46 -1.63
C HIS A 177 -23.93 -6.62 -1.50
N ILE A 178 -23.44 -7.00 -0.31
CA ILE A 178 -22.01 -7.05 -0.01
C ILE A 178 -21.19 -7.92 -0.98
N ILE A 179 -21.76 -9.04 -1.44
CA ILE A 179 -21.12 -9.90 -2.44
C ILE A 179 -21.03 -9.19 -3.81
N ALA A 180 -22.06 -8.43 -4.19
CA ALA A 180 -22.01 -7.65 -5.43
C ALA A 180 -20.93 -6.57 -5.34
N ALA A 181 -20.83 -5.85 -4.23
CA ALA A 181 -19.74 -4.90 -4.00
C ALA A 181 -18.36 -5.59 -4.08
N THR A 182 -18.21 -6.77 -3.47
CA THR A 182 -16.96 -7.55 -3.49
C THR A 182 -16.49 -7.92 -4.90
N PHE A 183 -17.41 -8.36 -5.77
CA PHE A 183 -17.07 -8.75 -7.15
C PHE A 183 -16.97 -7.58 -8.13
N LEU A 184 -17.69 -6.48 -7.89
CA LEU A 184 -17.70 -5.32 -8.80
C LEU A 184 -16.52 -4.38 -8.58
N LEU A 185 -16.01 -4.26 -7.35
CA LEU A 185 -14.86 -3.40 -7.03
C LEU A 185 -13.62 -3.70 -7.90
N PRO A 186 -13.21 -4.97 -8.13
CA PRO A 186 -12.07 -5.25 -9.00
C PRO A 186 -12.28 -4.96 -10.47
N VAL A 187 -13.53 -4.88 -10.98
CA VAL A 187 -13.82 -4.85 -12.43
C VAL A 187 -13.18 -3.64 -13.11
N GLY A 188 -13.44 -2.43 -12.61
CA GLY A 188 -12.87 -1.21 -13.18
C GLY A 188 -11.35 -1.20 -13.13
N VAL A 189 -10.79 -1.76 -12.06
CA VAL A 189 -9.35 -1.85 -11.83
C VAL A 189 -8.67 -2.78 -12.81
N VAL A 190 -9.20 -4.00 -12.96
CA VAL A 190 -8.71 -5.00 -13.90
C VAL A 190 -8.64 -4.43 -15.31
N LEU A 191 -9.64 -3.65 -15.73
CA LEU A 191 -9.69 -3.04 -17.07
C LEU A 191 -8.56 -2.04 -17.30
N TYR A 192 -8.32 -1.10 -16.37
CA TYR A 192 -7.28 -0.08 -16.61
C TYR A 192 -5.87 -0.61 -16.36
N THR A 193 -5.70 -1.55 -15.44
CA THR A 193 -4.41 -2.21 -15.23
C THR A 193 -4.01 -3.02 -16.46
N PHE A 194 -4.99 -3.70 -17.10
CA PHE A 194 -4.76 -4.45 -18.32
C PHE A 194 -4.21 -3.59 -19.46
N VAL A 195 -4.57 -2.30 -19.55
CA VAL A 195 -4.11 -1.43 -20.65
C VAL A 195 -2.90 -0.58 -20.27
N GLY A 196 -2.86 -0.07 -19.05
CA GLY A 196 -1.97 1.02 -18.65
C GLY A 196 -0.63 0.63 -18.03
N GLY A 197 -0.48 -0.60 -17.51
CA GLY A 197 0.73 -1.03 -16.81
C GLY A 197 1.04 -0.22 -15.54
N ILE A 198 2.30 -0.26 -15.09
CA ILE A 198 2.70 0.32 -13.81
C ILE A 198 2.68 1.86 -13.82
N LYS A 199 2.99 2.52 -14.94
CA LYS A 199 2.98 3.99 -14.99
C LYS A 199 1.57 4.58 -14.87
N ALA A 200 0.59 3.92 -15.51
CA ALA A 200 -0.81 4.26 -15.30
C ALA A 200 -1.19 4.12 -13.82
N THR A 201 -0.65 3.10 -13.14
CA THR A 201 -0.88 2.90 -11.72
C THR A 201 -0.31 4.02 -10.85
N PHE A 202 0.89 4.54 -11.16
CA PHE A 202 1.42 5.73 -10.47
C PHE A 202 0.50 6.95 -10.61
N LEU A 203 -0.08 7.16 -11.78
CA LEU A 203 -0.92 8.32 -12.05
C LEU A 203 -2.35 8.17 -11.49
N THR A 204 -2.92 6.96 -11.49
CA THR A 204 -4.18 6.70 -10.76
C THR A 204 -3.98 6.84 -9.26
N ASP A 205 -2.87 6.33 -8.71
CA ASP A 205 -2.52 6.45 -7.30
C ASP A 205 -2.40 7.91 -6.85
N TYR A 206 -1.77 8.75 -7.67
CA TYR A 206 -1.75 10.19 -7.46
C TYR A 206 -3.17 10.77 -7.37
N PHE A 207 -4.03 10.46 -8.35
CA PHE A 207 -5.41 10.96 -8.38
C PHE A 207 -6.22 10.47 -7.17
N HIS A 208 -6.16 9.18 -6.84
CA HIS A 208 -6.82 8.60 -5.67
C HIS A 208 -6.38 9.28 -4.38
N THR A 209 -5.08 9.44 -4.17
CA THR A 209 -4.51 10.07 -2.97
C THR A 209 -4.95 11.52 -2.85
N PHE A 210 -4.97 12.27 -3.96
CA PHE A 210 -5.37 13.67 -3.93
C PHE A 210 -6.85 13.83 -3.57
N VAL A 211 -7.73 13.03 -4.18
CA VAL A 211 -9.17 13.02 -3.85
C VAL A 211 -9.39 12.64 -2.38
N ILE A 212 -8.72 11.58 -1.89
CA ILE A 212 -8.83 11.14 -0.50
C ILE A 212 -8.40 12.25 0.46
N THR A 213 -7.25 12.89 0.23
CA THR A 213 -6.73 13.94 1.11
C THR A 213 -7.59 15.20 1.12
N ILE A 214 -8.19 15.58 -0.02
CA ILE A 214 -9.19 16.67 -0.07
C ILE A 214 -10.40 16.36 0.83
N ILE A 215 -10.92 15.13 0.76
CA ILE A 215 -12.08 14.72 1.56
C ILE A 215 -11.73 14.67 3.05
N ILE A 216 -10.53 14.21 3.41
CA ILE A 216 -10.05 14.27 4.79
C ILE A 216 -9.99 15.72 5.27
N CYS A 217 -9.41 16.63 4.49
CA CYS A 217 -9.37 18.05 4.82
C CYS A 217 -10.79 18.64 4.99
N PHE A 218 -11.74 18.23 4.14
CA PHE A 218 -13.15 18.59 4.32
C PHE A 218 -13.69 18.15 5.68
N PHE A 219 -13.43 16.92 6.12
CA PHE A 219 -13.84 16.45 7.45
C PHE A 219 -13.19 17.25 8.58
N THR A 220 -11.92 17.67 8.43
CA THR A 220 -11.24 18.51 9.45
C THR A 220 -11.92 19.84 9.69
N ILE A 221 -12.57 20.41 8.68
CA ILE A 221 -13.39 21.62 8.82
C ILE A 221 -14.77 21.25 9.32
N LYS A 222 -15.41 20.28 8.66
CA LYS A 222 -16.85 20.00 8.85
C LYS A 222 -17.19 19.52 10.25
N ALA A 223 -16.30 18.78 10.91
CA ALA A 223 -16.50 18.30 12.28
C ALA A 223 -16.77 19.46 13.28
N PHE A 224 -16.06 20.58 13.15
CA PHE A 224 -16.23 21.73 14.06
C PHE A 224 -17.37 22.67 13.68
N LEU A 225 -17.99 22.48 12.51
CA LEU A 225 -19.21 23.20 12.12
C LEU A 225 -20.48 22.53 12.67
N VAL A 226 -20.35 21.38 13.33
CA VAL A 226 -21.46 20.72 14.03
C VAL A 226 -21.69 21.43 15.37
N PRO A 227 -22.89 21.97 15.65
CA PRO A 227 -23.14 22.78 16.84
C PRO A 227 -22.79 22.10 18.16
N GLU A 228 -23.01 20.79 18.25
CA GLU A 228 -22.71 19.97 19.41
C GLU A 228 -21.20 19.93 19.69
N ILE A 229 -20.37 19.86 18.65
CA ILE A 229 -18.90 19.80 18.77
C ILE A 229 -18.30 21.21 18.91
N GLY A 230 -18.62 22.10 17.97
CA GLY A 230 -18.26 23.54 17.93
C GLY A 230 -16.77 23.90 17.81
N SER A 231 -15.87 23.20 18.50
CA SER A 231 -14.43 23.47 18.50
C SER A 231 -13.63 22.26 19.01
N PRO A 232 -12.30 22.22 18.83
CA PRO A 232 -11.45 21.19 19.45
C PRO A 232 -11.58 21.15 20.98
N GLY A 233 -11.82 22.30 21.62
CA GLY A 233 -12.05 22.38 23.06
C GLY A 233 -13.42 21.84 23.48
N GLY A 234 -14.45 22.07 22.68
CA GLY A 234 -15.79 21.47 22.90
C GLY A 234 -15.76 19.95 22.71
N LEU A 235 -15.05 19.47 21.68
CA LEU A 235 -14.82 18.04 21.48
C LEU A 235 -14.14 17.38 22.69
N TYR A 236 -13.16 18.04 23.29
CA TYR A 236 -12.52 17.56 24.52
C TYR A 236 -13.53 17.39 25.65
N ASP A 237 -14.38 18.40 25.90
CA ASP A 237 -15.33 18.39 27.01
C ASP A 237 -16.32 17.22 26.85
N LEU A 238 -16.80 16.98 25.62
CA LEU A 238 -17.67 15.85 25.29
C LEU A 238 -16.98 14.51 25.54
N ILE A 239 -15.73 14.34 25.10
CA ILE A 239 -15.00 13.07 25.25
C ILE A 239 -14.64 12.78 26.70
N VAL A 240 -14.37 13.81 27.51
CA VAL A 240 -14.24 13.65 28.96
C VAL A 240 -15.54 13.14 29.57
N GLN A 241 -16.68 13.64 29.11
CA GLN A 241 -17.99 13.19 29.60
C GLN A 241 -18.26 11.73 29.16
N VAL A 242 -18.06 11.41 27.88
CA VAL A 242 -18.17 10.03 27.37
C VAL A 242 -17.27 9.07 28.13
N GLY A 243 -16.05 9.47 28.51
CA GLY A 243 -15.14 8.65 29.31
C GLY A 243 -15.64 8.39 30.75
N LYS A 244 -16.48 9.26 31.31
CA LYS A 244 -17.13 9.02 32.62
C LYS A 244 -18.31 8.08 32.49
N ASP A 245 -19.12 8.28 31.45
CA ASP A 245 -20.34 7.50 31.23
C ASP A 245 -20.01 6.09 30.74
N HIS A 246 -18.93 5.96 29.95
CA HIS A 246 -18.52 4.74 29.29
C HIS A 246 -16.98 4.54 29.37
N PRO A 247 -16.44 4.24 30.57
CA PRO A 247 -15.00 4.06 30.75
C PRO A 247 -14.46 2.89 29.92
N VAL A 248 -13.29 3.09 29.30
CA VAL A 248 -12.63 2.08 28.46
C VAL A 248 -11.80 1.12 29.31
N ALA A 249 -12.16 -0.15 29.30
CA ALA A 249 -11.40 -1.18 30.01
C ALA A 249 -9.94 -1.26 29.51
N GLY A 250 -8.98 -1.24 30.44
CA GLY A 250 -7.56 -1.31 30.11
C GLY A 250 -6.90 0.04 29.75
N ASN A 251 -7.67 1.13 29.69
CA ASN A 251 -7.13 2.50 29.63
C ASN A 251 -6.89 3.05 31.04
N HIS A 252 -5.85 3.86 31.21
CA HIS A 252 -5.63 4.60 32.45
C HIS A 252 -6.82 5.52 32.75
N ASP A 253 -7.36 5.43 33.98
CA ASP A 253 -8.59 6.09 34.42
C ASP A 253 -9.82 5.85 33.53
N GLY A 254 -9.82 4.78 32.71
CA GLY A 254 -10.86 4.53 31.72
C GLY A 254 -10.94 5.58 30.59
N SER A 255 -9.95 6.47 30.49
CA SER A 255 -10.01 7.66 29.65
C SER A 255 -9.75 7.36 28.17
N PHE A 256 -10.51 8.00 27.27
CA PHE A 256 -10.20 8.05 25.84
C PHE A 256 -9.00 8.97 25.52
N LEU A 257 -8.55 9.76 26.49
CA LEU A 257 -7.55 10.82 26.32
C LEU A 257 -6.19 10.43 26.90
N THR A 258 -5.83 9.14 26.85
CA THR A 258 -4.52 8.65 27.31
C THR A 258 -3.85 7.79 26.26
N MET A 259 -2.51 7.86 26.20
CA MET A 259 -1.70 6.89 25.46
C MET A 259 -1.56 5.56 26.22
N THR A 260 -1.92 5.53 27.50
CA THR A 260 -1.81 4.37 28.39
C THR A 260 -3.00 3.44 28.21
N SER A 261 -3.06 2.79 27.06
CA SER A 261 -4.10 1.82 26.70
C SER A 261 -3.47 0.45 26.40
N LYS A 262 -3.87 -0.57 27.17
CA LYS A 262 -3.34 -1.92 27.06
C LYS A 262 -3.64 -2.55 25.69
N ASP A 263 -4.87 -2.46 25.23
CA ASP A 263 -5.25 -3.04 23.93
C ASP A 263 -4.73 -2.20 22.75
N ALA A 264 -4.58 -0.88 22.89
CA ALA A 264 -3.99 -0.06 21.84
C ALA A 264 -2.51 -0.38 21.60
N ILE A 265 -1.72 -0.62 22.66
CA ILE A 265 -0.31 -0.99 22.48
C ILE A 265 -0.16 -2.41 21.92
N TYR A 266 -1.04 -3.35 22.31
CA TYR A 266 -1.13 -4.67 21.68
C TYR A 266 -1.44 -4.58 20.19
N PHE A 267 -2.46 -3.79 19.84
CA PHE A 267 -2.77 -3.48 18.45
C PHE A 267 -1.57 -2.85 17.73
N GLY A 268 -0.90 -1.86 18.34
CA GLY A 268 0.29 -1.25 17.77
C GLY A 268 1.36 -2.28 17.42
N ILE A 269 1.65 -3.23 18.32
CA ILE A 269 2.66 -4.29 18.11
C ILE A 269 2.25 -5.20 16.96
N ILE A 270 0.99 -5.64 16.92
CA ILE A 270 0.46 -6.42 15.79
C ILE A 270 0.66 -5.62 14.50
N HIS A 271 0.21 -4.36 14.51
CA HIS A 271 0.08 -3.56 13.31
C HIS A 271 1.44 -3.25 12.69
N VAL A 272 2.44 -2.86 13.49
CA VAL A 272 3.78 -2.61 12.95
C VAL A 272 4.40 -3.86 12.34
N LEU A 273 4.35 -5.00 13.04
CA LEU A 273 4.94 -6.24 12.53
C LEU A 273 4.22 -6.73 11.27
N ALA A 274 2.89 -6.71 11.29
CA ALA A 274 2.05 -7.09 10.17
C ALA A 274 2.34 -6.22 8.93
N ASN A 275 2.46 -4.90 9.11
CA ASN A 275 2.78 -3.99 8.00
C ASN A 275 4.20 -4.17 7.47
N PHE A 276 5.20 -4.46 8.32
CA PHE A 276 6.53 -4.86 7.84
C PHE A 276 6.44 -6.11 6.95
N GLY A 277 5.64 -7.11 7.37
CA GLY A 277 5.37 -8.32 6.58
C GLY A 277 4.76 -8.01 5.23
N LEU A 278 3.67 -7.24 5.25
CA LEU A 278 2.91 -6.86 4.06
C LEU A 278 3.77 -6.24 2.96
N VAL A 279 4.69 -5.36 3.34
CA VAL A 279 5.51 -4.60 2.38
C VAL A 279 6.65 -5.41 1.86
N ILE A 280 7.40 -6.00 2.79
CA ILE A 280 8.65 -6.66 2.46
C ILE A 280 8.34 -7.89 1.60
N MET A 281 7.13 -8.45 1.74
CA MET A 281 6.67 -9.60 0.96
C MET A 281 5.75 -9.28 -0.21
N ASP A 282 5.50 -8.01 -0.51
CA ASP A 282 4.70 -7.63 -1.66
C ASP A 282 5.59 -7.06 -2.78
N THR A 283 5.61 -7.76 -3.92
CA THR A 283 6.39 -7.35 -5.09
C THR A 283 5.93 -6.01 -5.66
N GLY A 284 4.71 -5.56 -5.39
CA GLY A 284 4.17 -4.27 -5.81
C GLY A 284 4.95 -3.07 -5.25
N PHE A 285 5.39 -3.14 -3.98
CA PHE A 285 6.23 -2.09 -3.40
C PHE A 285 7.62 -2.07 -4.05
N PHE A 286 8.20 -3.24 -4.30
CA PHE A 286 9.47 -3.35 -5.01
C PHE A 286 9.36 -2.81 -6.44
N ALA A 287 8.28 -3.13 -7.15
CA ALA A 287 8.03 -2.64 -8.49
C ALA A 287 7.98 -1.10 -8.54
N LYS A 288 7.37 -0.45 -7.54
CA LYS A 288 7.39 1.02 -7.42
C LYS A 288 8.79 1.58 -7.15
N ALA A 289 9.57 0.97 -6.26
CA ALA A 289 10.96 1.38 -6.04
C ALA A 289 11.86 1.16 -7.27
N PHE A 290 11.63 0.08 -8.03
CA PHE A 290 12.32 -0.16 -9.29
C PHE A 290 11.91 0.82 -10.38
N SER A 291 10.66 1.31 -10.36
CA SER A 291 10.16 2.31 -11.30
C SER A 291 10.59 3.76 -11.02
N ALA A 292 10.87 4.10 -9.75
CA ALA A 292 11.37 5.42 -9.39
C ALA A 292 12.78 5.67 -9.91
N ALA A 293 13.15 6.90 -10.28
CA ALA A 293 14.54 7.22 -10.59
C ALA A 293 15.44 6.98 -9.37
N PRO A 294 16.72 6.56 -9.50
CA PRO A 294 17.57 6.25 -8.35
C PRO A 294 17.64 7.36 -7.29
N GLN A 295 17.71 8.61 -7.72
CA GLN A 295 17.71 9.80 -6.86
C GLN A 295 16.35 10.10 -6.22
N ALA A 296 15.25 9.53 -6.75
CA ALA A 296 13.89 9.74 -6.27
C ALA A 296 13.44 8.70 -5.24
N VAL A 297 14.07 7.52 -5.18
CA VAL A 297 13.67 6.43 -4.27
C VAL A 297 13.71 6.88 -2.81
N VAL A 298 14.87 7.33 -2.32
CA VAL A 298 15.03 7.64 -0.89
C VAL A 298 14.20 8.86 -0.47
N PRO A 299 14.28 10.01 -1.17
CA PRO A 299 13.45 11.16 -0.83
C PRO A 299 11.95 10.86 -0.96
N GLY A 300 11.55 10.14 -2.01
CA GLY A 300 10.15 9.80 -2.26
C GLY A 300 9.52 8.99 -1.13
N TYR A 301 10.22 7.95 -0.66
CA TYR A 301 9.74 7.13 0.45
C TYR A 301 9.81 7.83 1.82
N ILE A 302 10.82 8.69 2.05
CA ILE A 302 10.90 9.48 3.30
C ILE A 302 9.75 10.49 3.37
N ILE A 303 9.59 11.31 2.32
CA ILE A 303 8.54 12.34 2.26
C ILE A 303 7.17 11.67 2.34
N GLY A 304 6.94 10.64 1.51
CA GLY A 304 5.69 9.89 1.52
C GLY A 304 5.40 9.22 2.86
N GLY A 305 6.39 8.60 3.49
CA GLY A 305 6.22 7.91 4.78
C GLY A 305 5.91 8.85 5.95
N ILE A 306 6.53 10.03 5.97
CA ILE A 306 6.27 11.06 7.00
C ILE A 306 4.92 11.73 6.77
N ALA A 307 4.57 12.04 5.52
CA ALA A 307 3.27 12.63 5.17
C ALA A 307 2.13 11.65 5.46
N TYR A 308 2.30 10.37 5.13
CA TYR A 308 1.29 9.34 5.39
C TYR A 308 0.84 9.29 6.85
N PHE A 309 1.76 9.47 7.82
CA PHE A 309 1.45 9.42 9.26
C PHE A 309 0.25 10.29 9.63
N ALA A 310 0.15 11.48 9.04
CA ALA A 310 -0.90 12.44 9.35
C ALA A 310 -2.30 11.94 9.02
N ILE A 311 -2.44 11.08 8.01
CA ILE A 311 -3.75 10.65 7.51
C ILE A 311 -4.49 9.79 8.55
N PRO A 312 -4.02 8.59 8.94
CA PRO A 312 -4.72 7.79 9.94
C PRO A 312 -4.71 8.44 11.31
N TRP A 313 -3.67 9.23 11.66
CA TRP A 313 -3.64 9.92 12.95
C TRP A 313 -4.73 11.00 13.05
N CYS A 314 -4.81 11.92 12.08
CA CYS A 314 -5.78 13.01 12.08
C CYS A 314 -7.20 12.48 11.86
N LEU A 315 -7.41 11.73 10.76
CA LEU A 315 -8.73 11.21 10.42
C LEU A 315 -9.24 10.26 11.50
N GLY A 316 -8.39 9.33 11.94
CA GLY A 316 -8.74 8.34 12.95
C GLY A 316 -9.14 9.01 14.26
N THR A 317 -8.35 9.96 14.77
CA THR A 317 -8.68 10.69 16.01
C THR A 317 -9.96 11.50 15.85
N LEU A 318 -10.04 12.35 14.82
CA LEU A 318 -11.16 13.28 14.66
C LEU A 318 -12.49 12.57 14.42
N MET A 319 -12.52 11.59 13.52
CA MET A 319 -13.77 10.93 13.14
C MET A 319 -14.24 9.93 14.19
N SER A 320 -13.34 9.21 14.86
CA SER A 320 -13.75 8.37 15.99
C SER A 320 -14.29 9.20 17.16
N PHE A 321 -13.67 10.35 17.44
CA PHE A 321 -14.13 11.24 18.50
C PHE A 321 -15.43 11.94 18.11
N SER A 322 -15.62 12.26 16.83
CA SER A 322 -16.90 12.76 16.33
C SER A 322 -18.00 11.71 16.46
N ALA A 323 -17.70 10.42 16.24
CA ALA A 323 -18.66 9.36 16.52
C ALA A 323 -19.00 9.27 18.01
N LEU A 324 -17.99 9.15 18.88
CA LEU A 324 -18.19 9.07 20.34
C LEU A 324 -18.95 10.28 20.88
N ALA A 325 -18.64 11.48 20.42
CA ALA A 325 -19.27 12.72 20.87
C ALA A 325 -20.72 12.89 20.41
N LEU A 326 -21.11 12.25 19.31
CA LEU A 326 -22.44 12.40 18.71
C LEU A 326 -23.33 11.17 18.92
N GLU A 327 -22.79 10.03 19.35
CA GLU A 327 -23.49 8.74 19.47
C GLU A 327 -24.82 8.82 20.23
N ASP A 328 -24.86 9.62 21.30
CA ASP A 328 -26.05 9.84 22.13
C ASP A 328 -26.95 10.98 21.64
N THR A 329 -26.78 11.43 20.39
CA THR A 329 -27.59 12.49 19.77
C THR A 329 -28.47 11.95 18.66
N PRO A 330 -29.66 12.53 18.39
CA PRO A 330 -30.51 12.14 17.27
C PRO A 330 -29.87 12.27 15.88
N ARG A 331 -28.70 12.91 15.76
CA ARG A 331 -27.94 12.98 14.50
C ARG A 331 -27.24 11.68 14.16
N PHE A 332 -26.94 10.86 15.16
CA PHE A 332 -26.14 9.68 14.97
C PHE A 332 -27.00 8.50 14.51
N PRO A 333 -26.53 7.70 13.53
CA PRO A 333 -27.39 6.72 12.88
C PRO A 333 -27.98 5.64 13.80
N THR A 334 -27.30 5.30 14.89
CA THR A 334 -27.74 4.26 15.83
C THR A 334 -28.61 4.79 16.96
N TYR A 335 -28.78 6.10 17.11
CA TYR A 335 -29.52 6.69 18.24
C TYR A 335 -30.95 6.11 18.37
N PRO A 336 -31.42 5.74 19.59
CA PRO A 336 -30.82 5.99 20.91
C PRO A 336 -29.89 4.87 21.43
N ARG A 337 -29.52 3.90 20.60
CA ARG A 337 -28.55 2.85 20.99
C ARG A 337 -27.13 3.22 20.59
N ARG A 338 -26.16 2.71 21.35
CA ARG A 338 -24.75 2.74 20.96
C ARG A 338 -24.49 1.79 19.78
N MET A 339 -23.34 2.00 19.13
CA MET A 339 -22.82 1.09 18.13
C MET A 339 -22.57 -0.29 18.75
N SER A 340 -23.05 -1.33 18.08
CA SER A 340 -22.78 -2.71 18.43
C SER A 340 -21.32 -3.08 18.11
N SER A 341 -20.80 -4.10 18.79
CA SER A 341 -19.45 -4.63 18.50
C SER A 341 -19.30 -5.09 17.05
N VAL A 342 -20.38 -5.56 16.41
CA VAL A 342 -20.39 -6.00 15.01
C VAL A 342 -20.27 -4.80 14.06
N GLU A 343 -21.00 -3.71 14.31
CA GLU A 343 -20.87 -2.48 13.52
C GLU A 343 -19.46 -1.88 13.62
N ILE A 344 -18.90 -1.87 14.83
CA ILE A 344 -17.53 -1.41 15.07
C ILE A 344 -16.52 -2.31 14.35
N SER A 345 -16.62 -3.64 14.50
CA SER A 345 -15.70 -4.62 13.87
C SER A 345 -15.79 -4.63 12.34
N ASN A 346 -16.95 -4.31 11.78
CA ASN A 346 -17.14 -4.10 10.34
C ASN A 346 -16.57 -2.77 9.82
N GLY A 347 -15.99 -1.93 10.69
CA GLY A 347 -15.38 -0.65 10.32
C GLY A 347 -16.37 0.48 10.08
N LEU A 348 -17.59 0.42 10.64
CA LEU A 348 -18.65 1.40 10.35
C LEU A 348 -18.51 2.71 11.14
N VAL A 349 -17.50 2.85 11.99
CA VAL A 349 -17.25 4.08 12.78
C VAL A 349 -17.07 5.29 11.87
N LEU A 350 -16.21 5.21 10.85
CA LEU A 350 -16.00 6.31 9.90
C LEU A 350 -17.28 6.65 9.10
N PRO A 351 -17.98 5.67 8.47
CA PRO A 351 -19.29 5.90 7.87
C PRO A 351 -20.29 6.63 8.77
N TYR A 352 -20.46 6.17 10.01
CA TYR A 352 -21.47 6.74 10.92
C TYR A 352 -21.08 8.12 11.44
N ALA A 353 -19.80 8.34 11.74
CA ALA A 353 -19.28 9.66 12.05
C ALA A 353 -19.55 10.65 10.92
N ALA A 354 -19.29 10.25 9.67
CA ALA A 354 -19.49 11.11 8.51
C ALA A 354 -20.98 11.43 8.27
N ILE A 355 -21.87 10.45 8.45
CA ILE A 355 -23.32 10.68 8.40
C ILE A 355 -23.75 11.66 9.49
N ALA A 356 -23.25 11.50 10.71
CA ALA A 356 -23.62 12.37 11.83
C ALA A 356 -23.18 13.83 11.62
N ILE A 357 -21.98 14.06 11.07
CA ILE A 357 -21.46 15.42 10.86
C ILE A 357 -21.93 16.07 9.55
N ALA A 358 -22.23 15.29 8.50
CA ALA A 358 -22.47 15.82 7.15
C ALA A 358 -23.64 15.16 6.38
N GLY A 359 -24.45 14.33 7.04
CA GLY A 359 -25.62 13.68 6.46
C GLY A 359 -25.29 12.85 5.21
N LYS A 360 -26.16 12.94 4.19
CA LYS A 360 -25.96 12.25 2.89
C LYS A 360 -24.67 12.66 2.18
N GLY A 361 -24.22 13.91 2.35
CA GLY A 361 -22.95 14.38 1.79
C GLY A 361 -21.74 13.67 2.44
N GLY A 362 -21.78 13.47 3.75
CA GLY A 362 -20.78 12.69 4.48
C GLY A 362 -20.77 11.22 4.07
N ALA A 363 -21.94 10.61 3.91
CA ALA A 363 -22.08 9.26 3.40
C ALA A 363 -21.43 9.10 2.00
N ALA A 364 -21.73 10.02 1.08
CA ALA A 364 -21.17 10.02 -0.27
C ALA A 364 -19.64 10.24 -0.26
N ALA A 365 -19.14 11.12 0.62
CA ALA A 365 -17.72 11.34 0.81
C ALA A 365 -17.00 10.08 1.30
N VAL A 366 -17.56 9.37 2.29
CA VAL A 366 -16.99 8.10 2.78
C VAL A 366 -17.04 7.02 1.70
N LEU A 367 -18.16 6.90 0.99
CA LEU A 367 -18.31 5.96 -0.12
C LEU A 367 -17.21 6.18 -1.17
N LEU A 368 -16.93 7.44 -1.52
CA LEU A 368 -15.92 7.81 -2.49
C LEU A 368 -14.49 7.51 -2.01
N ILE A 369 -14.12 7.89 -0.78
CA ILE A 369 -12.78 7.56 -0.25
C ILE A 369 -12.57 6.06 -0.13
N THR A 370 -13.58 5.29 0.29
CA THR A 370 -13.50 3.83 0.40
C THR A 370 -13.27 3.21 -0.97
N PHE A 371 -14.00 3.70 -1.99
CA PHE A 371 -13.81 3.28 -3.37
C PHE A 371 -12.40 3.62 -3.89
N MET A 372 -11.93 4.85 -3.70
CA MET A 372 -10.59 5.26 -4.17
C MET A 372 -9.46 4.49 -3.47
N ALA A 373 -9.60 4.23 -2.17
CA ALA A 373 -8.62 3.49 -1.38
C ALA A 373 -8.53 2.01 -1.79
N VAL A 374 -9.68 1.35 -1.96
CA VAL A 374 -9.72 -0.06 -2.34
C VAL A 374 -9.27 -0.26 -3.80
N THR A 375 -9.64 0.63 -4.73
CA THR A 375 -9.22 0.49 -6.13
C THR A 375 -7.72 0.71 -6.32
N SER A 376 -7.11 1.65 -5.59
CA SER A 376 -5.64 1.80 -5.53
C SER A 376 -4.96 0.55 -4.98
N THR A 377 -5.56 -0.08 -3.96
CA THR A 377 -4.96 -1.29 -3.40
C THR A 377 -5.09 -2.48 -4.36
N ILE A 378 -6.27 -2.68 -4.96
CA ILE A 378 -6.49 -3.75 -5.94
C ILE A 378 -5.50 -3.60 -7.09
N SER A 379 -5.26 -2.38 -7.61
CA SER A 379 -4.35 -2.16 -8.74
C SER A 379 -2.92 -2.59 -8.43
N ALA A 380 -2.42 -2.23 -7.24
CA ALA A 380 -1.11 -2.64 -6.78
C ALA A 380 -1.02 -4.18 -6.64
N GLN A 381 -2.04 -4.82 -6.06
CA GLN A 381 -2.04 -6.26 -5.82
C GLN A 381 -2.18 -7.08 -7.12
N VAL A 382 -3.02 -6.66 -8.08
CA VAL A 382 -3.13 -7.37 -9.35
C VAL A 382 -1.86 -7.26 -10.18
N ILE A 383 -1.13 -6.13 -10.14
CA ILE A 383 0.17 -5.97 -10.79
C ILE A 383 1.24 -6.82 -10.10
N SER A 384 1.22 -6.82 -8.77
CA SER A 384 2.12 -7.62 -7.94
C SER A 384 2.01 -9.09 -8.33
N VAL A 385 0.81 -9.67 -8.26
CA VAL A 385 0.58 -11.08 -8.59
C VAL A 385 0.76 -11.37 -10.09
N SER A 386 0.37 -10.46 -10.98
CA SER A 386 0.58 -10.67 -12.41
C SER A 386 2.06 -10.71 -12.79
N SER A 387 2.90 -9.91 -12.12
CA SER A 387 4.36 -9.94 -12.29
C SER A 387 4.96 -11.27 -11.85
N ILE A 388 4.48 -11.82 -10.72
CA ILE A 388 4.91 -13.14 -10.23
C ILE A 388 4.53 -14.21 -11.26
N ILE A 389 3.32 -14.17 -11.81
CA ILE A 389 2.85 -15.15 -12.80
C ILE A 389 3.67 -15.06 -14.09
N SER A 390 3.94 -13.87 -14.61
CA SER A 390 4.61 -13.72 -15.90
C SER A 390 6.13 -13.92 -15.81
N PHE A 391 6.81 -13.29 -14.86
CA PHE A 391 8.27 -13.33 -14.76
C PHE A 391 8.76 -14.53 -13.96
N ASP A 392 8.20 -14.73 -12.78
CA ASP A 392 8.73 -15.69 -11.82
C ASP A 392 8.23 -17.11 -12.05
N ILE A 393 7.06 -17.27 -12.67
CA ILE A 393 6.48 -18.58 -12.99
C ILE A 393 6.67 -18.88 -14.47
N TYR A 394 5.98 -18.14 -15.36
CA TYR A 394 5.92 -18.48 -16.78
C TYR A 394 7.28 -18.36 -17.47
N ARG A 395 7.91 -17.19 -17.44
CA ARG A 395 9.22 -16.98 -18.09
C ARG A 395 10.29 -17.89 -17.48
N GLN A 396 10.30 -18.05 -16.16
CA GLN A 396 11.36 -18.80 -15.51
C GLN A 396 11.27 -20.33 -15.69
N TYR A 397 10.07 -20.90 -15.57
CA TYR A 397 9.89 -22.35 -15.47
C TYR A 397 9.22 -22.97 -16.69
N PHE A 398 8.45 -22.21 -17.47
CA PHE A 398 7.74 -22.72 -18.65
C PHE A 398 8.40 -22.31 -19.97
N ASN A 399 8.78 -21.03 -20.12
CA ASN A 399 9.40 -20.53 -21.34
C ASN A 399 10.48 -19.47 -21.07
N ARG A 400 11.74 -19.91 -20.95
CA ARG A 400 12.90 -19.03 -20.73
C ARG A 400 13.18 -18.05 -21.86
N GLY A 401 12.71 -18.34 -23.07
CA GLY A 401 12.82 -17.48 -24.25
C GLY A 401 11.56 -16.63 -24.50
N ALA A 402 10.71 -16.43 -23.48
CA ALA A 402 9.48 -15.65 -23.61
C ALA A 402 9.77 -14.25 -24.18
N THR A 403 9.00 -13.87 -25.19
CA THR A 403 9.06 -12.53 -25.80
C THR A 403 8.28 -11.51 -24.95
N ASP A 404 8.44 -10.22 -25.23
CA ASP A 404 7.62 -9.15 -24.61
C ASP A 404 6.11 -9.45 -24.72
N ARG A 405 5.69 -9.94 -25.90
CA ARG A 405 4.29 -10.29 -26.17
C ARG A 405 3.81 -11.43 -25.27
N ASP A 406 4.67 -12.40 -24.98
CA ASP A 406 4.32 -13.52 -24.10
C ASP A 406 4.24 -13.06 -22.64
N ALA A 407 5.21 -12.27 -22.17
CA ALA A 407 5.25 -11.75 -20.81
C ALA A 407 4.01 -10.88 -20.51
N ILE A 408 3.66 -9.97 -21.44
CA ILE A 408 2.47 -9.12 -21.32
C ILE A 408 1.19 -9.97 -21.34
N ARG A 409 1.09 -10.98 -22.23
CA ARG A 409 -0.07 -11.88 -22.27
C ARG A 409 -0.28 -12.60 -20.94
N TRP A 410 0.77 -13.15 -20.34
CA TRP A 410 0.68 -13.84 -19.06
C TRP A 410 0.43 -12.89 -17.89
N SER A 411 0.92 -11.65 -17.97
CA SER A 411 0.56 -10.60 -17.01
C SER A 411 -0.95 -10.31 -17.08
N HIS A 412 -1.50 -10.13 -18.29
CA HIS A 412 -2.94 -9.91 -18.48
C HIS A 412 -3.81 -11.06 -17.94
N ILE A 413 -3.41 -12.30 -18.20
CA ILE A 413 -4.07 -13.48 -17.62
C ILE A 413 -4.02 -13.42 -16.09
N GLY A 414 -2.86 -13.08 -15.52
CA GLY A 414 -2.67 -12.93 -14.08
C GLY A 414 -3.56 -11.86 -13.45
N VAL A 415 -3.70 -10.69 -14.10
CA VAL A 415 -4.57 -9.59 -13.62
C VAL A 415 -6.03 -10.05 -13.54
N VAL A 416 -6.56 -10.67 -14.60
CA VAL A 416 -7.96 -11.14 -14.64
C VAL A 416 -8.17 -12.28 -13.64
N PHE A 417 -7.27 -13.27 -13.64
CA PHE A 417 -7.35 -14.41 -12.72
C PHE A 417 -7.35 -13.94 -11.26
N PHE A 418 -6.40 -13.09 -10.88
CA PHE A 418 -6.27 -12.66 -9.48
C PHE A 418 -7.41 -11.74 -9.06
N GLY A 419 -7.92 -10.88 -9.95
CA GLY A 419 -9.11 -10.07 -9.67
C GLY A 419 -10.35 -10.91 -9.33
N LEU A 420 -10.58 -12.00 -10.08
CA LEU A 420 -11.69 -12.93 -9.80
C LEU A 420 -11.42 -13.80 -8.56
N PHE A 421 -10.20 -14.33 -8.43
CA PHE A 421 -9.81 -15.20 -7.32
C PHE A 421 -9.88 -14.47 -5.98
N SER A 422 -9.38 -13.23 -5.91
CA SER A 422 -9.42 -12.42 -4.69
C SER A 422 -10.85 -12.07 -4.25
N ALA A 423 -11.75 -11.78 -5.18
CA ALA A 423 -13.18 -11.55 -4.88
C ALA A 423 -13.86 -12.83 -4.37
N ALA A 424 -13.59 -13.98 -4.99
CA ALA A 424 -14.11 -15.27 -4.55
C ALA A 424 -13.58 -15.67 -3.16
N PHE A 425 -12.28 -15.48 -2.93
CA PHE A 425 -11.64 -15.76 -1.63
C PHE A 425 -12.19 -14.85 -0.53
N SER A 426 -12.36 -13.55 -0.80
CA SER A 426 -12.96 -12.60 0.15
C SER A 426 -14.42 -12.96 0.46
N THR A 427 -15.17 -13.45 -0.53
CA THR A 427 -16.53 -13.96 -0.33
C THR A 427 -16.55 -15.20 0.56
N ALA A 428 -15.59 -16.11 0.40
CA ALA A 428 -15.47 -17.28 1.26
C ALA A 428 -15.19 -16.88 2.72
N LEU A 429 -14.30 -15.90 2.95
CA LEU A 429 -14.05 -15.35 4.28
C LEU A 429 -15.29 -14.71 4.90
N TYR A 430 -16.02 -13.90 4.11
CA TYR A 430 -17.26 -13.28 4.57
C TYR A 430 -18.28 -14.32 5.06
N TYR A 431 -18.51 -15.40 4.29
CA TYR A 431 -19.40 -16.49 4.71
C TYR A 431 -18.83 -17.31 5.89
N GLY A 432 -17.51 -17.32 6.04
CA GLY A 432 -16.79 -17.81 7.22
C GLY A 432 -16.93 -16.93 8.46
N LYS A 433 -17.75 -15.85 8.42
CA LYS A 433 -17.95 -14.87 9.49
C LYS A 433 -16.68 -14.10 9.87
N VAL A 434 -15.77 -13.94 8.92
CA VAL A 434 -14.58 -13.11 9.06
C VAL A 434 -14.90 -11.68 8.63
N ASP A 435 -14.56 -10.72 9.47
CA ASP A 435 -14.75 -9.29 9.25
C ASP A 435 -13.41 -8.53 9.21
N LEU A 436 -13.49 -7.21 9.00
CA LEU A 436 -12.35 -6.30 8.97
C LEU A 436 -11.53 -6.36 10.26
N GLY A 437 -12.19 -6.37 11.42
CA GLY A 437 -11.53 -6.41 12.72
C GLY A 437 -10.70 -7.68 12.87
N TRP A 438 -11.26 -8.83 12.55
CA TRP A 438 -10.55 -10.11 12.63
C TRP A 438 -9.35 -10.14 11.68
N THR A 439 -9.53 -9.77 10.41
CA THR A 439 -8.42 -9.78 9.44
C THR A 439 -7.33 -8.79 9.84
N LEU A 440 -7.68 -7.61 10.35
CA LEU A 440 -6.72 -6.60 10.79
C LEU A 440 -5.80 -7.12 11.92
N TYR A 441 -6.31 -7.96 12.81
CA TYR A 441 -5.53 -8.49 13.94
C TYR A 441 -4.76 -9.77 13.60
N MET A 442 -5.36 -10.70 12.83
CA MET A 442 -4.76 -11.98 12.48
C MET A 442 -3.62 -11.86 11.47
N LEU A 443 -3.66 -10.84 10.59
CA LEU A 443 -2.87 -10.80 9.36
C LEU A 443 -1.37 -11.05 9.56
N GLY A 444 -0.78 -10.50 10.63
CA GLY A 444 0.64 -10.66 10.92
C GLY A 444 1.08 -12.12 11.14
N VAL A 445 0.18 -13.01 11.55
CA VAL A 445 0.48 -14.44 11.74
C VAL A 445 0.90 -15.11 10.42
N LEU A 446 0.37 -14.66 9.29
CA LEU A 446 0.63 -15.26 7.97
C LEU A 446 1.61 -14.45 7.13
N THR A 447 1.69 -13.13 7.33
CA THR A 447 2.51 -12.24 6.48
C THR A 447 3.91 -11.97 7.03
N CYS A 448 4.12 -12.09 8.34
CA CYS A 448 5.41 -11.82 8.97
C CYS A 448 6.56 -12.83 8.73
N PRO A 449 6.35 -14.12 8.36
CA PRO A 449 7.45 -15.10 8.35
C PRO A 449 8.65 -14.71 7.48
N GLY A 450 8.41 -13.97 6.40
CA GLY A 450 9.45 -13.60 5.43
C GLY A 450 10.15 -12.25 5.69
N ILE A 451 9.77 -11.50 6.73
CA ILE A 451 10.33 -10.15 7.02
C ILE A 451 11.87 -10.19 7.09
N PHE A 452 12.40 -10.79 8.15
CA PHE A 452 13.84 -10.81 8.40
C PHE A 452 14.61 -11.63 7.36
N PRO A 453 14.13 -12.82 6.94
CA PRO A 453 14.79 -13.56 5.87
C PRO A 453 14.98 -12.74 4.58
N THR A 454 14.02 -11.87 4.23
CA THR A 454 14.12 -10.99 3.06
C THR A 454 15.05 -9.81 3.29
N VAL A 455 14.97 -9.17 4.46
CA VAL A 455 15.93 -8.11 4.85
C VAL A 455 17.36 -8.64 4.79
N PHE A 456 17.62 -9.85 5.30
CA PHE A 456 18.92 -10.51 5.21
C PHE A 456 19.30 -10.88 3.77
N THR A 457 18.32 -11.23 2.94
CA THR A 457 18.54 -11.53 1.51
C THR A 457 19.07 -10.29 0.79
N ILE A 458 18.63 -9.11 1.20
CA ILE A 458 19.05 -7.85 0.60
C ILE A 458 20.28 -7.27 1.29
N LEU A 459 20.44 -7.38 2.62
CA LEU A 459 21.48 -6.63 3.34
C LEU A 459 22.63 -7.50 3.89
N TRP A 460 22.44 -8.80 4.09
CA TRP A 460 23.41 -9.64 4.80
C TRP A 460 24.06 -10.69 3.91
N ARG A 461 25.34 -10.47 3.54
CA ARG A 461 26.10 -11.36 2.63
C ARG A 461 26.30 -12.80 3.13
N LYS A 462 26.17 -13.03 4.45
CA LYS A 462 26.42 -14.33 5.07
C LYS A 462 25.20 -15.22 5.25
N GLN A 463 23.99 -14.71 4.96
CA GLN A 463 22.78 -15.54 5.05
C GLN A 463 22.91 -16.75 4.12
N SER A 464 22.76 -17.94 4.70
CA SER A 464 22.88 -19.20 3.99
C SER A 464 21.57 -19.55 3.25
N LYS A 465 21.69 -20.35 2.19
CA LYS A 465 20.52 -20.84 1.43
C LYS A 465 19.53 -21.60 2.32
N ILE A 466 20.03 -22.42 3.25
CA ILE A 466 19.21 -23.18 4.18
C ILE A 466 18.48 -22.22 5.12
N ALA A 467 19.18 -21.21 5.65
CA ALA A 467 18.58 -20.20 6.52
C ALA A 467 17.47 -19.43 5.81
N ALA A 468 17.69 -19.02 4.55
CA ALA A 468 16.66 -18.37 3.76
C ALA A 468 15.43 -19.28 3.61
N ILE A 469 15.58 -20.55 3.24
CA ILE A 469 14.44 -21.44 2.96
C ILE A 469 13.69 -21.89 4.21
N VAL A 470 14.42 -22.37 5.23
CA VAL A 470 13.81 -23.09 6.36
C VAL A 470 13.23 -22.14 7.41
N SER A 471 13.91 -21.02 7.67
CA SER A 471 13.51 -20.09 8.73
C SER A 471 12.11 -19.49 8.58
N PRO A 472 11.67 -18.99 7.40
CA PRO A 472 10.31 -18.48 7.27
C PRO A 472 9.27 -19.60 7.38
N LEU A 473 9.54 -20.81 6.89
CA LEU A 473 8.59 -21.93 7.02
C LEU A 473 8.40 -22.36 8.48
N LEU A 474 9.51 -22.52 9.22
CA LEU A 474 9.47 -22.81 10.65
C LEU A 474 8.84 -21.68 11.45
N GLY A 475 9.12 -20.43 11.07
CA GLY A 475 8.54 -19.28 11.75
C GLY A 475 7.05 -19.14 11.52
N MET A 476 6.56 -19.42 10.32
CA MET A 476 5.12 -19.50 10.05
C MET A 476 4.45 -20.61 10.87
N ALA A 477 5.04 -21.80 10.91
CA ALA A 477 4.53 -22.90 11.74
C ALA A 477 4.51 -22.53 13.23
N THR A 478 5.55 -21.85 13.72
CA THR A 478 5.63 -21.36 15.10
C THR A 478 4.56 -20.31 15.38
N GLY A 479 4.36 -19.35 14.46
CA GLY A 479 3.33 -18.33 14.54
C GLY A 479 1.92 -18.92 14.62
N ILE A 480 1.60 -19.84 13.72
CA ILE A 480 0.29 -20.52 13.69
C ILE A 480 0.09 -21.35 14.97
N ALA A 481 1.09 -22.09 15.42
CA ALA A 481 1.00 -22.90 16.64
C ALA A 481 0.77 -22.02 17.88
N VAL A 482 1.49 -20.91 18.01
CA VAL A 482 1.31 -19.95 19.12
C VAL A 482 -0.05 -19.27 19.04
N TRP A 483 -0.50 -18.86 17.85
CA TRP A 483 -1.80 -18.22 17.65
C TRP A 483 -2.96 -19.13 18.05
N LEU A 484 -3.03 -20.34 17.49
CA LEU A 484 -4.11 -21.29 17.78
C LEU A 484 -4.00 -21.85 19.21
N GLY A 485 -2.78 -22.13 19.68
CA GLY A 485 -2.53 -22.61 21.03
C GLY A 485 -2.91 -21.60 22.10
N SER A 486 -2.62 -20.31 21.89
CA SER A 486 -3.04 -19.24 22.81
C SER A 486 -4.54 -18.95 22.74
N ALA A 487 -5.17 -19.05 21.56
CA ALA A 487 -6.63 -18.99 21.44
C ALA A 487 -7.30 -20.10 22.28
N SER A 488 -6.83 -21.34 22.15
CA SER A 488 -7.34 -22.48 22.92
C SER A 488 -7.06 -22.35 24.42
N SER A 489 -5.84 -21.96 24.81
CA SER A 489 -5.43 -21.89 26.22
C SER A 489 -6.09 -20.74 26.98
N LEU A 490 -6.20 -19.55 26.37
CA LEU A 490 -6.73 -18.36 27.03
C LEU A 490 -8.25 -18.22 26.94
N TYR A 491 -8.88 -18.80 25.91
CA TYR A 491 -10.31 -18.65 25.64
C TYR A 491 -11.07 -19.98 25.56
N GLY A 492 -10.39 -21.12 25.73
CA GLY A 492 -11.01 -22.45 25.80
C GLY A 492 -11.38 -23.07 24.45
N GLU A 493 -11.29 -22.35 23.34
CA GLU A 493 -11.73 -22.80 22.02
C GLU A 493 -10.93 -22.19 20.87
N VAL A 494 -11.00 -22.82 19.69
CA VAL A 494 -10.43 -22.30 18.44
C VAL A 494 -11.56 -21.96 17.49
N THR A 495 -12.02 -20.71 17.52
CA THR A 495 -13.10 -20.17 16.70
C THR A 495 -12.66 -18.84 16.07
N VAL A 496 -13.41 -18.32 15.10
CA VAL A 496 -13.16 -16.98 14.54
C VAL A 496 -13.14 -15.92 15.67
N ALA A 497 -14.05 -16.05 16.65
CA ALA A 497 -14.11 -15.13 17.77
C ALA A 497 -12.87 -15.21 18.67
N SER A 498 -12.38 -16.41 19.04
CA SER A 498 -11.22 -16.55 19.92
C SER A 498 -9.91 -16.20 19.20
N THR A 499 -9.78 -16.60 17.93
CA THR A 499 -8.60 -16.32 17.10
C THR A 499 -8.49 -14.85 16.67
N GLY A 500 -9.58 -14.09 16.72
CA GLY A 500 -9.58 -12.64 16.47
C GLY A 500 -9.26 -11.78 17.67
N LYS A 501 -9.05 -12.36 18.86
CA LYS A 501 -8.73 -11.60 20.06
C LYS A 501 -7.32 -11.00 20.00
N SER A 502 -7.12 -9.88 20.69
CA SER A 502 -5.84 -9.16 20.72
C SER A 502 -4.67 -10.05 21.17
N LEU A 503 -4.81 -10.80 22.26
CA LEU A 503 -3.69 -11.58 22.82
C LEU A 503 -3.22 -12.71 21.90
N PRO A 504 -4.09 -13.60 21.36
CA PRO A 504 -3.65 -14.61 20.42
C PRO A 504 -2.98 -14.01 19.19
N CYS A 505 -3.55 -12.94 18.65
CA CYS A 505 -3.00 -12.24 17.48
C CYS A 505 -1.63 -11.62 17.76
N VAL A 506 -1.42 -10.97 18.92
CA VAL A 506 -0.11 -10.44 19.33
C VAL A 506 0.90 -11.57 19.41
N TYR A 507 0.60 -12.63 20.15
CA TYR A 507 1.55 -13.72 20.38
C TYR A 507 1.89 -14.45 19.08
N GLY A 508 0.88 -14.76 18.27
CA GLY A 508 1.07 -15.37 16.95
C GLY A 508 1.89 -14.50 16.01
N THR A 509 1.60 -13.20 15.93
CA THR A 509 2.31 -12.26 15.06
C THR A 509 3.76 -12.09 15.50
N VAL A 510 4.01 -11.90 16.80
CA VAL A 510 5.36 -11.76 17.35
C VAL A 510 6.17 -13.04 17.12
N ALA A 511 5.58 -14.21 17.38
CA ALA A 511 6.22 -15.50 17.12
C ALA A 511 6.52 -15.66 15.62
N SER A 512 5.57 -15.34 14.74
CA SER A 512 5.75 -15.42 13.30
C SER A 512 6.80 -14.45 12.76
N ALA A 513 6.95 -13.27 13.36
CA ALA A 513 7.88 -12.25 12.90
C ALA A 513 9.31 -12.50 13.42
N LEU A 514 9.47 -12.80 14.70
CA LEU A 514 10.78 -12.85 15.36
C LEU A 514 11.45 -14.22 15.31
N SER A 515 10.69 -15.31 15.29
CA SER A 515 11.30 -16.66 15.20
C SER A 515 12.07 -16.90 13.89
N PRO A 516 11.60 -16.48 12.68
CA PRO A 516 12.44 -16.57 11.47
C PRO A 516 13.74 -15.78 11.57
N ALA A 517 13.76 -14.67 12.31
CA ALA A 517 14.98 -13.89 12.52
C ALA A 517 16.02 -14.70 13.30
N LEU A 518 15.58 -15.30 14.42
CA LEU A 518 16.41 -16.16 15.24
C LEU A 518 16.91 -17.38 14.46
N TYR A 519 16.02 -18.11 13.79
CA TYR A 519 16.38 -19.26 12.98
C TYR A 519 17.35 -18.89 11.86
N SER A 520 17.11 -17.77 11.17
CA SER A 520 17.98 -17.32 10.08
C SER A 520 19.39 -17.01 10.56
N VAL A 521 19.52 -16.35 11.70
CA VAL A 521 20.81 -16.00 12.30
C VAL A 521 21.54 -17.28 12.73
N VAL A 522 20.90 -18.15 13.52
CA VAL A 522 21.52 -19.39 14.03
C VAL A 522 21.97 -20.29 12.88
N ILE A 523 21.11 -20.57 11.91
CA ILE A 523 21.43 -21.45 10.77
C ILE A 523 22.56 -20.85 9.92
N SER A 524 22.56 -19.52 9.72
CA SER A 524 23.61 -18.85 8.94
C SER A 524 24.94 -18.75 9.68
N LEU A 525 24.95 -18.71 11.01
CA LEU A 525 26.20 -18.72 11.79
C LEU A 525 26.85 -20.11 11.81
N ILE A 526 26.05 -21.19 11.78
CA ILE A 526 26.57 -22.57 11.70
C ILE A 526 27.24 -22.83 10.34
N LYS A 527 26.61 -22.41 9.25
CA LYS A 527 27.15 -22.57 7.89
C LYS A 527 26.99 -21.27 7.08
N PRO A 528 27.87 -20.27 7.30
CA PRO A 528 27.76 -18.97 6.65
C PRO A 528 28.02 -19.08 5.15
N ALA A 529 27.20 -18.37 4.37
CA ALA A 529 27.53 -18.11 2.97
C ALA A 529 28.57 -16.96 2.88
N ASN A 530 29.14 -16.77 1.71
CA ASN A 530 29.93 -15.60 1.38
C ASN A 530 29.52 -15.08 0.00
N TYR A 531 28.27 -14.61 -0.10
CA TYR A 531 27.71 -14.17 -1.38
C TYR A 531 28.38 -12.89 -1.87
N GLN A 532 28.78 -12.84 -3.13
CA GLN A 532 29.35 -11.64 -3.73
C GLN A 532 28.25 -10.83 -4.40
N TRP A 533 28.03 -9.59 -3.96
CA TRP A 533 27.01 -8.73 -4.55
C TRP A 533 27.22 -8.43 -6.05
N ALA A 534 28.44 -8.63 -6.55
CA ALA A 534 28.75 -8.52 -7.97
C ALA A 534 28.04 -9.60 -8.82
N ASP A 535 27.71 -10.76 -8.24
CA ASP A 535 27.09 -11.89 -8.94
C ASP A 535 25.72 -11.52 -9.53
N PHE A 536 25.01 -10.58 -8.90
CA PHE A 536 23.74 -10.06 -9.42
C PHE A 536 23.86 -9.41 -10.80
N ARG A 537 25.03 -8.91 -11.19
CA ARG A 537 25.27 -8.26 -12.49
C ARG A 537 25.70 -9.24 -13.59
N ASN A 538 25.82 -10.53 -13.26
CA ASN A 538 26.10 -11.57 -14.25
C ASN A 538 24.82 -12.03 -14.94
N GLU A 539 23.66 -11.79 -14.32
CA GLU A 539 22.34 -12.11 -14.86
C GLU A 539 21.77 -10.87 -15.56
N ARG A 540 21.28 -11.04 -16.79
CA ARG A 540 20.57 -10.01 -17.53
C ARG A 540 19.08 -10.25 -17.40
N LEU A 541 18.37 -9.33 -16.77
CA LEU A 541 16.93 -9.47 -16.48
C LEU A 541 16.07 -8.67 -17.47
N ALA A 542 16.61 -7.56 -17.97
CA ALA A 542 15.96 -6.73 -18.98
C ALA A 542 15.69 -7.52 -20.29
N PHE A 543 14.60 -7.18 -20.97
CA PHE A 543 14.30 -7.71 -22.30
C PHE A 543 15.22 -7.07 -23.35
N ASP A 544 15.62 -7.84 -24.36
CA ASP A 544 16.40 -7.32 -25.49
C ASP A 544 15.58 -6.30 -26.28
N GLN A 545 16.04 -5.05 -26.34
CA GLN A 545 15.45 -4.06 -27.23
C GLN A 545 15.77 -4.45 -28.68
N VAL A 546 14.74 -4.74 -29.47
CA VAL A 546 14.84 -4.94 -30.92
C VAL A 546 15.32 -3.62 -31.54
N GLY A 547 16.62 -3.53 -31.85
CA GLY A 547 17.26 -2.35 -32.45
C GLY A 547 18.46 -1.79 -31.69
N SER A 548 18.83 -2.33 -30.52
CA SER A 548 20.10 -2.00 -29.88
C SER A 548 21.26 -2.53 -30.73
N THR A 549 21.93 -1.62 -31.44
CA THR A 549 23.26 -1.83 -32.01
C THR A 549 24.12 -2.46 -30.93
N LYS A 550 24.75 -3.61 -31.24
CA LYS A 550 25.71 -4.35 -30.38
C LYS A 550 26.35 -3.42 -29.33
N GLU A 551 25.76 -3.35 -28.14
CA GLU A 551 26.37 -2.59 -27.04
C GLU A 551 27.68 -3.30 -26.70
N GLU A 552 28.76 -2.51 -26.64
CA GLU A 552 30.08 -2.98 -26.29
C GLU A 552 30.01 -3.88 -25.05
N VAL A 553 30.51 -5.10 -25.18
CA VAL A 553 30.70 -6.02 -24.06
C VAL A 553 31.65 -5.34 -23.08
N ARG A 554 31.09 -4.64 -22.09
CA ARG A 554 31.89 -3.97 -21.05
C ARG A 554 32.76 -5.01 -20.36
N THR A 555 34.07 -4.79 -20.37
CA THR A 555 35.02 -5.68 -19.70
C THR A 555 34.75 -5.73 -18.20
N HIS A 556 35.18 -6.81 -17.54
CA HIS A 556 34.99 -6.98 -16.09
C HIS A 556 35.51 -5.76 -15.29
N GLU A 557 36.60 -5.15 -15.73
CA GLU A 557 37.18 -3.94 -15.15
C GLU A 557 36.28 -2.71 -15.28
N GLN A 558 35.63 -2.51 -16.43
CA GLN A 558 34.64 -1.44 -16.60
C GLN A 558 33.41 -1.65 -15.72
N LYS A 559 32.96 -2.91 -15.57
CA LYS A 559 31.88 -3.27 -14.62
C LYS A 559 32.29 -3.00 -13.16
N VAL A 560 33.56 -3.20 -12.82
CA VAL A 560 34.12 -2.92 -11.48
C VAL A 560 34.28 -1.41 -11.25
N ALA A 561 34.75 -0.63 -12.23
CA ALA A 561 34.92 0.82 -12.11
C ALA A 561 33.57 1.55 -11.92
N SER A 562 32.56 1.22 -12.74
CA SER A 562 31.17 1.68 -12.56
C SER A 562 30.66 1.31 -11.16
N TYR A 563 30.94 0.09 -10.70
CA TYR A 563 30.55 -0.36 -9.37
C TYR A 563 31.15 0.49 -8.25
N THR A 564 32.41 0.93 -8.36
CA THR A 564 33.01 1.80 -7.34
C THR A 564 32.33 3.16 -7.23
N ALA A 565 31.98 3.78 -8.36
CA ALA A 565 31.25 5.04 -8.39
C ALA A 565 29.81 4.87 -7.87
N ASP A 566 29.12 3.80 -8.28
CA ASP A 566 27.79 3.45 -7.80
C ASP A 566 27.81 3.10 -6.30
N LYS A 567 28.89 2.49 -5.80
CA LYS A 567 29.10 2.11 -4.39
C LYS A 567 29.23 3.32 -3.45
N ALA A 568 29.83 4.42 -3.91
CA ALA A 568 29.90 5.65 -3.12
C ALA A 568 28.51 6.29 -2.95
N LYS A 569 27.74 6.40 -4.05
CA LYS A 569 26.35 6.89 -4.03
C LYS A 569 25.44 5.98 -3.21
N LEU A 570 25.59 4.66 -3.35
CA LEU A 570 24.98 3.61 -2.53
C LEU A 570 25.17 3.85 -1.04
N LYS A 571 26.41 4.07 -0.62
CA LYS A 571 26.73 4.25 0.79
C LYS A 571 26.06 5.50 1.33
N HIS A 572 26.06 6.60 0.56
CA HIS A 572 25.41 7.84 0.96
C HIS A 572 23.89 7.67 1.10
N TRP A 573 23.20 7.25 0.04
CA TRP A 573 21.74 7.08 0.06
C TRP A 573 21.27 6.00 1.03
N GLY A 574 22.01 4.90 1.15
CA GLY A 574 21.75 3.85 2.13
C GLY A 574 21.94 4.33 3.57
N THR A 575 22.94 5.17 3.83
CA THR A 575 23.13 5.78 5.16
C THR A 575 21.99 6.73 5.50
N LEU A 576 21.59 7.59 4.55
CA LEU A 576 20.47 8.51 4.75
C LEU A 576 19.16 7.76 5.01
N ALA A 577 18.87 6.73 4.20
CA ALA A 577 17.68 5.90 4.40
C ALA A 577 17.70 5.20 5.77
N ALA A 578 18.85 4.66 6.20
CA ALA A 578 18.97 4.01 7.50
C ALA A 578 18.80 5.00 8.67
N ILE A 579 19.39 6.19 8.58
CA ILE A 579 19.23 7.26 9.60
C ILE A 579 17.76 7.65 9.73
N TRP A 580 17.08 7.93 8.61
CA TRP A 580 15.67 8.28 8.64
C TRP A 580 14.78 7.13 9.11
N SER A 581 15.09 5.88 8.74
CA SER A 581 14.37 4.70 9.23
C SER A 581 14.45 4.60 10.75
N ALA A 582 15.65 4.76 11.30
CA ALA A 582 15.87 4.75 12.75
C ALA A 582 15.22 5.96 13.42
N ALA A 583 15.33 7.16 12.85
CA ALA A 583 14.75 8.38 13.40
C ALA A 583 13.20 8.31 13.43
N THR A 584 12.57 7.84 12.35
CA THR A 584 11.10 7.68 12.28
C THR A 584 10.62 6.59 13.23
N PHE A 585 11.33 5.46 13.33
CA PHE A 585 10.98 4.42 14.30
C PHE A 585 11.14 4.94 15.74
N LEU A 586 12.33 5.44 16.12
CA LEU A 586 12.58 5.96 17.46
C LEU A 586 11.65 7.13 17.80
N GLY A 587 11.36 8.03 16.87
CA GLY A 587 10.44 9.14 17.05
C GLY A 587 9.00 8.67 17.30
N HIS A 588 8.43 7.92 16.35
CA HIS A 588 7.01 7.54 16.40
C HIS A 588 6.70 6.41 17.39
N TRP A 589 7.66 5.51 17.67
CA TRP A 589 7.44 4.38 18.57
C TRP A 589 8.02 4.56 19.97
N VAL A 590 9.16 5.24 20.11
CA VAL A 590 9.88 5.28 21.39
C VAL A 590 9.72 6.62 22.08
N LEU A 591 10.19 7.70 21.47
CA LEU A 591 10.31 9.01 22.10
C LEU A 591 8.97 9.71 22.32
N TRP A 592 8.00 9.49 21.44
CA TRP A 592 6.70 10.16 21.54
C TRP A 592 5.70 9.39 22.43
N PRO A 593 5.26 8.16 22.11
CA PRO A 593 4.18 7.53 22.85
C PRO A 593 4.61 6.86 24.17
N LEU A 594 5.83 6.28 24.26
CA LEU A 594 6.20 5.48 25.44
C LEU A 594 6.41 6.30 26.70
N PRO A 595 7.02 7.52 26.67
CA PRO A 595 7.04 8.38 27.85
C PRO A 595 5.65 8.74 28.33
N MET A 596 4.72 9.01 27.41
CA MET A 596 3.32 9.31 27.75
C MET A 596 2.61 8.09 28.37
N TYR A 597 2.87 6.89 27.84
CA TYR A 597 2.39 5.62 28.38
C TYR A 597 2.96 5.35 29.78
N ALA A 598 4.27 5.52 29.97
CA ALA A 598 4.95 5.26 31.23
C ALA A 598 4.56 6.26 32.32
N ALA A 599 4.40 7.53 31.95
CA ALA A 599 3.94 8.60 32.84
C ALA A 599 2.45 8.50 33.18
N LYS A 600 1.71 7.54 32.59
CA LYS A 600 0.26 7.39 32.76
C LYS A 600 -0.51 8.68 32.44
N TYR A 601 -0.04 9.41 31.42
CA TYR A 601 -0.52 10.76 31.15
C TYR A 601 -1.94 10.75 30.57
N VAL A 602 -2.83 11.50 31.21
CA VAL A 602 -4.18 11.82 30.70
C VAL A 602 -4.15 13.25 30.18
N PHE A 603 -4.61 13.46 28.94
CA PHE A 603 -4.44 14.74 28.27
C PHE A 603 -5.32 15.80 28.95
N GLY A 604 -4.74 16.95 29.26
CA GLY A 604 -5.51 18.13 29.59
C GLY A 604 -6.09 18.78 28.33
N LYS A 605 -7.09 19.66 28.50
CA LYS A 605 -7.78 20.35 27.40
C LYS A 605 -6.82 21.04 26.44
N THR A 606 -5.88 21.84 26.95
CA THR A 606 -4.89 22.56 26.14
C THR A 606 -4.02 21.61 25.31
N PHE A 607 -3.59 20.49 25.91
CA PHE A 607 -2.78 19.50 25.23
C PHE A 607 -3.56 18.79 24.13
N PHE A 608 -4.82 18.40 24.40
CA PHE A 608 -5.68 17.79 23.39
C PHE A 608 -5.99 18.74 22.22
N VAL A 609 -6.27 20.02 22.51
CA VAL A 609 -6.47 21.03 21.46
C VAL A 609 -5.22 21.13 20.58
N ALA A 610 -4.03 21.20 21.18
CA ALA A 610 -2.77 21.20 20.43
C ALA A 610 -2.58 19.92 19.60
N TRP A 611 -2.88 18.75 20.18
CA TRP A 611 -2.83 17.46 19.50
C TRP A 611 -3.67 17.43 18.21
N ILE A 612 -4.94 17.86 18.31
CA ILE A 612 -5.85 17.93 17.16
C ILE A 612 -5.38 18.95 16.13
N VAL A 613 -4.98 20.16 16.56
CA VAL A 613 -4.54 21.22 15.65
C VAL A 613 -3.28 20.80 14.88
N ILE A 614 -2.30 20.18 15.55
CA ILE A 614 -1.09 19.68 14.90
C ILE A 614 -1.44 18.59 13.88
N ALA A 615 -2.32 17.65 14.24
CA ALA A 615 -2.76 16.61 13.33
C ALA A 615 -3.45 17.19 12.07
N ILE A 616 -4.27 18.24 12.23
CA ILE A 616 -4.92 18.94 11.13
C ILE A 616 -3.88 19.65 10.25
N ILE A 617 -2.98 20.44 10.82
CA ILE A 617 -1.93 21.13 10.03
C ILE A 617 -1.12 20.13 9.21
N TRP A 618 -0.76 18.99 9.80
CA TRP A 618 0.01 17.96 9.12
C TRP A 618 -0.78 17.28 7.99
N VAL A 619 -2.08 17.00 8.16
CA VAL A 619 -2.88 16.39 7.08
C VAL A 619 -3.10 17.36 5.92
N TRP A 620 -3.23 18.66 6.18
CA TRP A 620 -3.25 19.69 5.13
C TRP A 620 -1.91 19.78 4.41
N GLY A 621 -0.78 19.74 5.15
CA GLY A 621 0.55 19.61 4.56
C GLY A 621 0.69 18.36 3.68
N THR A 622 0.11 17.25 4.11
CA THR A 622 0.08 15.99 3.37
C THR A 622 -0.72 16.11 2.07
N MET A 623 -1.85 16.83 2.08
CA MET A 623 -2.61 17.13 0.85
C MET A 623 -1.76 17.94 -0.13
N PHE A 624 -0.99 18.93 0.34
CA PHE A 624 -0.09 19.69 -0.53
C PHE A 624 1.05 18.84 -1.11
N VAL A 625 1.66 17.99 -0.29
CA VAL A 625 2.71 17.06 -0.71
C VAL A 625 2.17 16.03 -1.70
N ALA A 626 1.00 15.45 -1.45
CA ALA A 626 0.46 14.40 -2.30
C ALA A 626 -0.17 14.93 -3.60
N GLY A 627 -0.77 16.12 -3.56
CA GLY A 627 -1.49 16.73 -4.67
C GLY A 627 -0.65 17.66 -5.53
N PHE A 628 0.12 18.57 -4.93
CA PHE A 628 0.79 19.64 -5.70
C PHE A 628 2.26 19.35 -5.99
N TYR A 629 2.97 18.65 -5.10
CA TYR A 629 4.37 18.33 -5.33
C TYR A 629 4.63 17.50 -6.60
N PRO A 630 3.81 16.49 -6.96
CA PRO A 630 3.97 15.77 -8.23
C PRO A 630 3.86 16.66 -9.46
N ILE A 631 2.99 17.69 -9.42
CA ILE A 631 2.82 18.65 -10.52
C ILE A 631 4.07 19.54 -10.65
N ILE A 632 4.59 20.01 -9.51
CA ILE A 632 5.77 20.87 -9.47
C ILE A 632 7.00 20.12 -9.96
N ASP A 633 7.24 18.91 -9.45
CA ASP A 633 8.36 18.04 -9.82
C ASP A 633 8.26 17.57 -11.28
N GLY A 634 7.05 17.27 -11.75
CA GLY A 634 6.76 16.83 -13.12
C GLY A 634 6.61 17.94 -14.16
N TRP A 635 6.78 19.22 -13.79
CA TRP A 635 6.51 20.37 -14.67
C TRP A 635 7.28 20.34 -16.00
N PRO A 636 8.58 19.95 -16.07
CA PRO A 636 9.27 19.82 -17.34
C PRO A 636 8.62 18.79 -18.27
N GLN A 637 8.22 17.63 -17.73
CA GLN A 637 7.59 16.57 -18.50
C GLN A 637 6.19 16.98 -19.00
N LEU A 638 5.43 17.70 -18.18
CA LEU A 638 4.14 18.28 -18.57
C LEU A 638 4.29 19.28 -19.73
N LYS A 639 5.34 20.12 -19.72
CA LYS A 639 5.64 21.02 -20.85
C LYS A 639 5.94 20.26 -22.13
N THR A 640 6.71 19.17 -22.07
CA THR A 640 7.00 18.32 -23.23
C THR A 640 5.73 17.71 -23.82
N VAL A 641 4.86 17.16 -22.97
CA VAL A 641 3.54 16.62 -23.40
C VAL A 641 2.70 17.72 -24.06
N TYR A 642 2.64 18.91 -23.45
CA TYR A 642 1.88 20.04 -23.99
C TYR A 642 2.39 20.53 -25.35
N ARG A 643 3.72 20.60 -25.53
CA ARG A 643 4.33 20.92 -26.83
C ARG A 643 4.06 19.85 -27.87
N GLY A 644 4.16 18.57 -27.50
CA GLY A 644 3.81 17.44 -28.37
C GLY A 644 2.35 17.47 -28.81
N LEU A 645 1.42 17.83 -27.92
CA LEU A 645 0.01 18.03 -28.28
C LEU A 645 -0.20 19.19 -29.27
N ARG A 646 0.68 20.21 -29.26
CA ARG A 646 0.68 21.34 -30.20
C ARG A 646 1.47 21.08 -31.49
N GLY A 647 2.05 19.90 -31.67
CA GLY A 647 2.89 19.58 -32.84
C GLY A 647 4.21 20.35 -32.88
N GLN A 648 4.67 20.88 -31.74
CA GLN A 648 5.95 21.60 -31.65
C GLN A 648 7.08 20.60 -31.38
N GLY A 649 8.15 20.66 -32.18
CA GLY A 649 9.35 19.83 -31.99
C GLY A 649 10.14 20.15 -30.70
N PRO A 650 11.13 19.32 -30.34
CA PRO A 650 11.98 19.58 -29.17
C PRO A 650 12.76 20.90 -29.32
N VAL A 651 12.94 21.61 -28.21
CA VAL A 651 13.69 22.87 -28.15
C VAL A 651 15.16 22.56 -27.87
N GLU A 652 16.08 23.09 -28.68
CA GLU A 652 17.53 22.96 -28.44
C GLU A 652 17.90 23.52 -27.05
N GLY A 653 18.51 22.68 -26.20
CA GLY A 653 19.09 23.09 -24.91
C GLY A 653 18.29 22.75 -23.64
N GLU A 654 17.11 22.12 -23.74
CA GLU A 654 16.46 21.49 -22.57
C GLU A 654 17.07 20.10 -22.30
N PRO A 655 17.19 19.65 -21.03
CA PRO A 655 17.71 18.32 -20.74
C PRO A 655 16.82 17.28 -21.40
N GLU A 656 17.41 16.44 -22.27
CA GLU A 656 16.72 15.33 -22.92
C GLU A 656 16.05 14.45 -21.86
N VAL A 657 14.73 14.50 -21.78
CA VAL A 657 13.94 13.42 -21.20
C VAL A 657 14.16 12.26 -22.17
N VAL A 658 15.01 11.29 -21.79
CA VAL A 658 15.44 10.13 -22.59
C VAL A 658 14.37 9.73 -23.62
N GLN A 659 14.49 10.29 -24.83
CA GLN A 659 13.64 9.94 -25.95
C GLN A 659 14.28 8.70 -26.55
N ASN A 660 13.58 7.56 -26.47
CA ASN A 660 13.90 6.46 -27.36
C ASN A 660 13.54 6.93 -28.77
N ALA A 661 14.56 7.36 -29.53
CA ALA A 661 14.40 7.80 -30.90
C ALA A 661 13.85 6.66 -31.78
N GLN A 662 12.59 6.77 -32.19
CA GLN A 662 12.00 5.99 -33.28
C GLN A 662 11.03 6.87 -34.08
N SER A 663 11.57 7.54 -35.11
CA SER A 663 10.92 8.05 -36.34
C SER A 663 11.94 9.01 -36.98
N ASP A 664 12.48 8.86 -38.18
CA ASP A 664 11.89 8.46 -39.44
C ASP A 664 12.92 7.75 -40.34
N SER A 665 12.50 6.68 -41.01
CA SER A 665 13.16 6.20 -42.22
C SER A 665 12.14 6.15 -43.36
N SER A 666 11.77 7.31 -43.88
CA SER A 666 11.22 7.45 -45.22
C SER A 666 12.30 8.08 -46.11
N ILE A 667 13.28 7.27 -46.53
CA ILE A 667 14.14 7.64 -47.64
C ILE A 667 13.29 7.45 -48.90
N THR A 668 12.93 8.58 -49.51
CA THR A 668 12.36 8.66 -50.85
C THR A 668 13.36 8.08 -51.86
N GLU A 669 13.04 6.94 -52.46
CA GLU A 669 13.57 6.54 -53.76
C GLU A 669 13.07 7.55 -54.80
N ARG A 670 13.98 8.36 -55.35
CA ARG A 670 13.87 8.89 -56.72
C ARG A 670 15.24 9.29 -57.24
N ASP A 671 15.51 8.76 -58.43
CA ASP A 671 16.45 9.22 -59.44
C ASP A 671 17.95 9.01 -59.21
N GLU A 672 18.45 7.87 -59.69
CA GLU A 672 19.68 7.85 -60.49
C GLU A 672 19.67 6.68 -61.48
N LYS A 673 19.16 6.95 -62.69
CA LYS A 673 19.45 6.17 -63.89
C LYS A 673 20.27 7.03 -64.85
N GLY A 674 21.51 6.61 -65.04
CA GLY A 674 22.27 6.79 -66.27
C GLY A 674 23.13 8.05 -66.36
N ASN A 675 24.44 7.88 -66.37
CA ASN A 675 25.16 7.93 -67.64
C ASN A 675 26.56 7.29 -67.54
N ASN A 676 26.88 6.47 -68.53
CA ASN A 676 28.23 5.99 -68.83
C ASN A 676 29.10 7.14 -69.36
N GLY A 677 30.42 7.08 -69.15
CA GLY A 677 31.34 7.82 -70.02
C GLY A 677 32.77 8.05 -69.51
N ILE A 678 33.65 7.07 -69.78
CA ILE A 678 34.95 7.23 -70.48
C ILE A 678 36.11 8.02 -69.80
N LEU A 679 37.19 7.26 -69.54
CA LEU A 679 38.64 7.51 -69.72
C LEU A 679 39.19 8.94 -69.62
N ALA A 680 40.03 9.18 -68.60
CA ALA A 680 41.49 9.37 -68.72
C ALA A 680 42.08 9.71 -67.34
#